data_AF-A0A1V5LS51-F1
#
_entry.id   AF-A0A1V5LS51-F1
#
_cell.length_a   1.000
_cell.length_b   1.000
_cell.length_c   1.000
_cell.angle_alpha   90.00
_cell.angle_beta   90.00
_cell.angle_gamma   90.00
#
_symmetry.space_group_name_H-M   'P 1'
#
loop_
_entity.id
_entity.type
_entity.pdbx_description
1 polymer ?
#
loop_
_entity_poly.entity_id
_entity_poly.type
_entity_poly.pdbx_seq_one_letter_code
_entity_poly.pdbx_strand_id
1 'polypeptide(L)'
;MTWEEKPLTRPRVIITPEALATLKANLDRCPGKEQIVNFALLTGNAETALAEAKRAEHWLNELFRLMGRISYSHYRLTQSDYQVIYEAESALAHPAVTGELRERLRAKIAARCYMLANADYIPRGAAVHMGNPNMAINRYMGLPLYAQLIADHPMAKSWLDDAYVYTKWKTSYNVTAGGGTFRENPGYATYSPTIFLTTAAIALRNAGYDIDTFEPLKDIGRYFRDIETPVAPPMGIANMNRGHAKWLKGRHVRVLPAFGNGQHIAGGQTQMLLASLTARSDPAYAAEMMQSFYEDGGYLGTEMDLPFMWLYWNPDIAPKPMMRTDKLITGFGGVLRAHSTSPEETYAVLRNGYTQSHWNPDQGTLVFNSRGVCISPATGWGYNSMEQGICRDSRICFGEPLADHEHGRVDTNIVDYGSLPSMGYLLGQQTFRKEWDPTKTLTNNFDWSRQVMLLKSTRPDGPNYLVVRDTTQGASPMKRWWYQWFITKDTNITPIPGGVRATGIEKSDVKLDVRFLEPAEAKVGVKGLTNPPRGYEGWDFAQVSVPQEPDKGYFTVFYPSKGAEPGLGTTEKLAEGVVKITTPESVDYVFCAVENPVVFKDALVEINAYAGAVRIYPDRVLLVNASGQQGSVAYKGVKAEGIGPFEHVAAVSPAKTETVAAGRRLAPVARPEGEGMLITVDGTGGANAVVTGSGLKGWVLARGGKVTYAMTEGTGTVGYKGFYIKGEAPFVCVHEPGKVTLTADGRRRIFQMPIPEDLVPASLLPPKESLPENIKKALQGGWTNWPWAVDLKVDGVGGMQAGWYNGLMTIGLDDGKHIAVISPYTNPPVWKDNAYTRLLP
;
A
#
# COMPACT_ATOMS: atom_id res chain seq x y z
N MET A 1 -13.58 35.92 -25.44
CA MET A 1 -14.56 35.05 -26.11
C MET A 1 -15.87 35.20 -25.36
N THR A 2 -16.96 35.48 -26.07
CA THR A 2 -18.33 35.45 -25.55
C THR A 2 -19.02 34.21 -26.12
N TRP A 3 -19.82 33.51 -25.31
CA TRP A 3 -20.68 32.42 -25.76
C TRP A 3 -22.02 32.52 -25.04
N GLU A 4 -23.08 32.03 -25.68
CA GLU A 4 -24.43 32.06 -25.12
C GLU A 4 -24.53 31.17 -23.89
N GLU A 5 -25.15 31.68 -22.81
CA GLU A 5 -25.48 30.86 -21.66
C GLU A 5 -26.68 29.97 -21.95
N LYS A 6 -26.49 28.66 -21.85
CA LYS A 6 -27.63 27.75 -21.84
C LYS A 6 -28.17 27.61 -20.41
N PRO A 7 -29.50 27.55 -20.19
CA PRO A 7 -30.06 27.18 -18.90
C PRO A 7 -29.50 25.81 -18.49
N LEU A 8 -28.85 25.76 -17.33
CA LEU A 8 -28.16 24.59 -16.83
C LEU A 8 -28.56 24.36 -15.39
N THR A 9 -28.89 23.12 -15.04
CA THR A 9 -29.19 22.75 -13.66
C THR A 9 -27.93 22.92 -12.80
N ARG A 10 -28.04 23.75 -11.75
CA ARG A 10 -26.97 24.02 -10.79
C ARG A 10 -27.50 23.87 -9.36
N PRO A 11 -26.64 23.53 -8.38
CA PRO A 11 -25.23 23.12 -8.53
C PRO A 11 -25.11 21.75 -9.22
N ARG A 12 -23.92 21.43 -9.70
CA ARG A 12 -23.59 20.14 -10.33
C ARG A 12 -22.12 19.72 -10.25
N VAL A 13 -21.18 20.64 -10.01
CA VAL A 13 -19.75 20.28 -9.98
C VAL A 13 -19.46 19.46 -8.73
N ILE A 14 -19.83 20.02 -7.58
CA ILE A 14 -19.51 19.46 -6.25
C ILE A 14 -20.65 18.56 -5.76
N ILE A 15 -21.87 19.07 -5.89
CA ILE A 15 -23.10 18.46 -5.37
C ILE A 15 -24.21 18.65 -6.41
N THR A 16 -25.07 17.64 -6.59
CA THR A 16 -26.24 17.78 -7.47
C THR A 16 -27.37 18.53 -6.74
N PRO A 17 -28.39 19.04 -7.44
CA PRO A 17 -29.51 19.72 -6.79
C PRO A 17 -30.25 18.81 -5.79
N GLU A 18 -30.40 17.52 -6.12
CA GLU A 18 -31.04 16.53 -5.24
C GLU A 18 -30.20 16.31 -3.98
N ALA A 19 -28.90 16.09 -4.12
CA ALA A 19 -27.99 15.92 -2.98
C ALA A 19 -27.91 17.18 -2.12
N LEU A 20 -27.99 18.38 -2.72
CA LEU A 20 -28.03 19.64 -1.98
C LEU A 20 -29.31 19.76 -1.15
N ALA A 21 -30.45 19.36 -1.68
CA ALA A 21 -31.71 19.34 -0.93
C ALA A 21 -31.60 18.41 0.28
N THR A 22 -31.03 17.21 0.10
CA THR A 22 -30.78 16.27 1.20
C THR A 22 -29.82 16.85 2.24
N LEU A 23 -28.70 17.46 1.82
CA LEU A 23 -27.75 18.09 2.72
C LEU A 23 -28.40 19.22 3.53
N LYS A 24 -29.19 20.08 2.89
CA LYS A 24 -29.95 21.16 3.57
C LYS A 24 -30.90 20.62 4.62
N ALA A 25 -31.67 19.57 4.28
CA ALA A 25 -32.60 18.94 5.21
C ALA A 25 -31.90 18.28 6.42
N ASN A 26 -30.61 17.97 6.30
CA ASN A 26 -29.82 17.31 7.34
C ASN A 26 -28.64 18.15 7.85
N LEU A 27 -28.66 19.48 7.61
CA LEU A 27 -27.50 20.33 7.88
C LEU A 27 -27.09 20.32 9.36
N ASP A 28 -28.07 20.19 10.27
CA ASP A 28 -27.83 20.08 11.72
C ASP A 28 -27.07 18.81 12.13
N ARG A 29 -27.08 17.77 11.29
CA ARG A 29 -26.34 16.53 11.50
C ARG A 29 -24.94 16.57 10.86
N CYS A 30 -24.66 17.54 10.00
CA CYS A 30 -23.37 17.65 9.32
C CYS A 30 -22.27 18.02 10.32
N PRO A 31 -21.24 17.18 10.53
CA PRO A 31 -20.18 17.49 11.48
C PRO A 31 -19.40 18.77 11.13
N GLY A 32 -19.37 19.12 9.85
CA GLY A 32 -18.75 20.35 9.35
C GLY A 32 -19.72 21.48 9.05
N LYS A 33 -20.89 21.52 9.69
CA LYS A 33 -21.91 22.57 9.46
C LYS A 33 -21.32 23.98 9.54
N GLU A 34 -20.54 24.28 10.58
CA GLU A 34 -19.99 25.62 10.81
C GLU A 34 -19.09 26.10 9.66
N GLN A 35 -18.43 25.16 8.98
CA GLN A 35 -17.54 25.41 7.85
C GLN A 35 -18.28 25.75 6.55
N ILE A 36 -19.53 25.29 6.39
CA ILE A 36 -20.28 25.44 5.13
C ILE A 36 -21.53 26.30 5.23
N VAL A 37 -22.08 26.54 6.44
CA VAL A 37 -23.38 27.20 6.63
C VAL A 37 -23.49 28.58 5.98
N ASN A 38 -22.37 29.27 5.76
CA ASN A 38 -22.34 30.61 5.18
C ASN A 38 -22.29 30.66 3.65
N PHE A 39 -22.25 29.52 2.96
CA PHE A 39 -22.25 29.53 1.48
C PHE A 39 -23.62 29.94 0.93
N ALA A 40 -23.63 30.77 -0.12
CA ALA A 40 -24.87 31.18 -0.79
C ALA A 40 -25.68 29.98 -1.31
N LEU A 41 -24.99 28.90 -1.68
CA LEU A 41 -25.60 27.64 -2.08
C LEU A 41 -26.51 27.05 -0.99
N LEU A 42 -26.14 27.24 0.28
CA LEU A 42 -26.91 26.77 1.43
C LEU A 42 -27.92 27.82 1.91
N THR A 43 -27.50 29.07 2.05
CA THR A 43 -28.32 30.15 2.60
C THR A 43 -29.37 30.68 1.62
N GLY A 44 -29.11 30.60 0.32
CA GLY A 44 -29.90 31.29 -0.71
C GLY A 44 -29.77 32.82 -0.66
N ASN A 45 -28.77 33.36 0.06
CA ASN A 45 -28.60 34.80 0.22
C ASN A 45 -27.93 35.44 -1.01
N ALA A 46 -28.60 36.43 -1.60
CA ALA A 46 -28.13 37.12 -2.80
C ALA A 46 -26.85 37.94 -2.58
N GLU A 47 -26.70 38.61 -1.43
CA GLU A 47 -25.52 39.41 -1.10
C GLU A 47 -24.29 38.51 -0.92
N THR A 48 -24.47 37.37 -0.26
CA THR A 48 -23.44 36.32 -0.12
C THR A 48 -23.01 35.81 -1.50
N ALA A 49 -23.96 35.50 -2.40
CA ALA A 49 -23.64 35.03 -3.75
C ALA A 49 -22.85 36.06 -4.56
N LEU A 50 -23.21 37.34 -4.46
CA LEU A 50 -22.48 38.44 -5.10
C LEU A 50 -21.08 38.61 -4.51
N ALA A 51 -20.92 38.44 -3.20
CA ALA A 51 -19.63 38.50 -2.53
C ALA A 51 -18.72 37.32 -2.93
N GLU A 52 -19.26 36.10 -3.00
CA GLU A 52 -18.58 34.91 -3.50
C GLU A 52 -18.13 35.08 -4.96
N ALA A 53 -19.01 35.59 -5.83
CA ALA A 53 -18.67 35.87 -7.24
C ALA A 53 -17.46 36.82 -7.35
N LYS A 54 -17.46 37.90 -6.57
CA LYS A 54 -16.37 38.90 -6.54
C LYS A 54 -15.07 38.30 -5.99
N ARG A 55 -15.13 37.45 -4.96
CA ARG A 55 -13.95 36.76 -4.43
C ARG A 55 -13.38 35.75 -5.42
N ALA A 56 -14.23 34.96 -6.07
CA ALA A 56 -13.81 34.04 -7.13
C ALA A 56 -13.14 34.80 -8.30
N GLU A 57 -13.72 35.92 -8.73
CA GLU A 57 -13.11 36.80 -9.75
C GLU A 57 -11.75 37.34 -9.31
N HIS A 58 -11.66 37.83 -8.07
CA HIS A 58 -10.42 38.35 -7.49
C HIS A 58 -9.32 37.27 -7.44
N TRP A 59 -9.63 36.08 -6.95
CA TRP A 59 -8.66 35.00 -6.85
C TRP A 59 -8.21 34.48 -8.23
N LEU A 60 -9.09 34.44 -9.22
CA LEU A 60 -8.68 34.15 -10.60
C LEU A 60 -7.69 35.20 -11.12
N ASN A 61 -7.87 36.48 -10.81
CA ASN A 61 -6.90 37.52 -11.17
C ASN A 61 -5.56 37.30 -10.50
N GLU A 62 -5.55 36.95 -9.21
CA GLU A 62 -4.31 36.66 -8.49
C GLU A 62 -3.60 35.44 -9.04
N LEU A 63 -4.34 34.37 -9.36
CA LEU A 63 -3.78 33.20 -10.03
C LEU A 63 -3.13 33.59 -11.36
N PHE A 64 -3.79 34.41 -12.19
CA PHE A 64 -3.21 34.89 -13.44
C PHE A 64 -2.00 35.81 -13.23
N ARG A 65 -1.98 36.62 -12.18
CA ARG A 65 -0.86 37.51 -11.84
C ARG A 65 0.38 36.73 -11.37
N LEU A 66 0.18 35.73 -10.53
CA LEU A 66 1.27 34.91 -9.96
C LEU A 66 2.01 34.08 -11.02
N MET A 67 1.37 33.81 -12.16
CA MET A 67 1.98 33.08 -13.29
C MET A 67 3.23 33.74 -13.86
N GLY A 68 3.38 35.08 -13.73
CA GLY A 68 4.57 35.80 -14.20
C GLY A 68 5.76 35.81 -13.22
N ARG A 69 5.60 35.30 -11.99
CA ARG A 69 6.61 35.45 -10.91
C ARG A 69 7.17 34.14 -10.35
N ILE A 70 6.53 32.99 -10.60
CA ILE A 70 6.91 31.73 -9.97
C ILE A 70 7.84 30.95 -10.89
N SER A 71 9.15 31.17 -10.74
CA SER A 71 10.22 30.36 -11.37
C SER A 71 10.47 29.02 -10.66
N TYR A 72 9.73 28.68 -9.59
CA TYR A 72 9.86 27.41 -8.87
C TYR A 72 8.50 26.90 -8.37
N SER A 73 8.10 25.71 -8.82
CA SER A 73 6.95 24.87 -8.38
C SER A 73 5.57 25.03 -9.05
N HIS A 74 5.47 24.67 -10.33
CA HIS A 74 4.19 24.39 -11.03
C HIS A 74 3.38 23.20 -10.45
N TYR A 75 3.58 22.75 -9.20
CA TYR A 75 3.00 21.48 -8.72
C TYR A 75 1.76 21.61 -7.83
N ARG A 76 1.35 22.81 -7.39
CA ARG A 76 0.17 23.02 -6.49
C ARG A 76 -1.04 23.69 -7.15
N LEU A 77 -1.28 23.46 -8.44
CA LEU A 77 -2.28 24.22 -9.20
C LEU A 77 -3.73 23.94 -8.75
N THR A 78 -4.17 22.69 -8.81
CA THR A 78 -5.54 22.26 -8.41
C THR A 78 -5.79 22.61 -6.95
N GLN A 79 -4.77 22.43 -6.11
CA GLN A 79 -4.80 22.83 -4.72
C GLN A 79 -5.17 24.31 -4.53
N SER A 80 -4.55 25.21 -5.29
CA SER A 80 -4.84 26.64 -5.26
C SER A 80 -6.16 27.01 -5.97
N ASP A 81 -6.66 26.14 -6.85
CA ASP A 81 -7.89 26.36 -7.60
C ASP A 81 -9.16 26.14 -6.77
N TYR A 82 -9.10 25.35 -5.69
CA TYR A 82 -10.31 24.95 -4.98
C TYR A 82 -11.13 26.11 -4.46
N GLN A 83 -10.54 27.07 -3.73
CA GLN A 83 -11.30 28.20 -3.21
C GLN A 83 -12.13 28.90 -4.30
N VAL A 84 -11.52 29.12 -5.47
CA VAL A 84 -12.21 29.70 -6.64
C VAL A 84 -13.36 28.82 -7.10
N ILE A 85 -13.13 27.51 -7.26
CA ILE A 85 -14.13 26.58 -7.79
C ILE A 85 -15.38 26.55 -6.90
N TYR A 86 -15.24 26.49 -5.58
CA TYR A 86 -16.37 26.42 -4.66
C TYR A 86 -17.15 27.74 -4.59
N GLU A 87 -16.46 28.87 -4.52
CA GLU A 87 -17.10 30.18 -4.55
C GLU A 87 -17.80 30.42 -5.89
N ALA A 88 -17.19 30.02 -7.00
CA ALA A 88 -17.78 30.13 -8.33
C ALA A 88 -19.01 29.24 -8.49
N GLU A 89 -18.98 27.98 -8.04
CA GLU A 89 -20.15 27.08 -8.08
C GLU A 89 -21.33 27.68 -7.31
N SER A 90 -21.07 28.09 -6.06
CA SER A 90 -22.08 28.66 -5.16
C SER A 90 -22.69 29.94 -5.74
N ALA A 91 -21.84 30.85 -6.23
CA ALA A 91 -22.28 32.10 -6.84
C ALA A 91 -23.05 31.90 -8.15
N LEU A 92 -22.52 31.07 -9.06
CA LEU A 92 -23.10 30.86 -10.39
C LEU A 92 -24.42 30.07 -10.36
N ALA A 93 -24.70 29.34 -9.27
CA ALA A 93 -25.99 28.73 -9.00
C ALA A 93 -27.09 29.74 -8.61
N HIS A 94 -26.71 30.95 -8.16
CA HIS A 94 -27.67 31.94 -7.67
C HIS A 94 -28.11 32.92 -8.79
N PRO A 95 -29.42 33.19 -8.96
CA PRO A 95 -29.94 34.03 -10.04
C PRO A 95 -29.56 35.51 -9.90
N ALA A 96 -29.16 35.98 -8.72
CA ALA A 96 -28.71 37.36 -8.51
C ALA A 96 -27.34 37.69 -9.13
N VAL A 97 -26.53 36.68 -9.48
CA VAL A 97 -25.23 36.89 -10.13
C VAL A 97 -25.45 36.96 -11.64
N THR A 98 -25.68 38.17 -12.16
CA THR A 98 -26.02 38.45 -13.57
C THR A 98 -25.10 39.50 -14.21
N GLY A 99 -25.35 39.80 -15.48
CA GLY A 99 -24.70 40.88 -16.22
C GLY A 99 -23.19 40.72 -16.31
N GLU A 100 -22.48 41.85 -16.30
CA GLU A 100 -21.05 41.92 -16.55
C GLU A 100 -20.22 41.06 -15.57
N LEU A 101 -20.61 41.00 -14.29
CA LEU A 101 -19.91 40.19 -13.30
C LEU A 101 -19.96 38.69 -13.65
N ARG A 102 -21.13 38.20 -14.06
CA ARG A 102 -21.31 36.80 -14.48
C ARG A 102 -20.50 36.50 -15.73
N GLU A 103 -20.55 37.38 -16.73
CA GLU A 103 -19.81 37.23 -17.99
C GLU A 103 -18.30 37.21 -17.75
N ARG A 104 -17.77 38.15 -16.94
CA ARG A 104 -16.34 38.20 -16.61
C ARG A 104 -15.88 36.98 -15.83
N LEU A 105 -16.64 36.54 -14.83
CA LEU A 105 -16.30 35.35 -14.04
C LEU A 105 -16.22 34.11 -14.95
N ARG A 106 -17.23 33.90 -15.80
CA ARG A 106 -17.25 32.77 -16.75
C ARG A 106 -16.10 32.86 -17.75
N ALA A 107 -15.81 34.04 -18.30
CA ALA A 107 -14.69 34.23 -19.22
C ALA A 107 -13.33 33.87 -18.57
N LYS A 108 -13.13 34.22 -17.30
CA LYS A 108 -11.91 33.86 -16.54
C LYS A 108 -11.84 32.35 -16.27
N ILE A 109 -12.97 31.71 -15.95
CA ILE A 109 -13.04 30.24 -15.83
C ILE A 109 -12.65 29.57 -17.16
N ALA A 110 -13.16 30.07 -18.28
CA ALA A 110 -12.79 29.56 -19.61
C ALA A 110 -11.29 29.75 -19.88
N ALA A 111 -10.72 30.91 -19.59
CA ALA A 111 -9.29 31.17 -19.71
C ALA A 111 -8.47 30.16 -18.89
N ARG A 112 -8.88 29.88 -17.64
CA ARG A 112 -8.24 28.88 -16.79
C ARG A 112 -8.32 27.47 -17.39
N CYS A 113 -9.46 27.09 -17.98
CA CYS A 113 -9.60 25.80 -18.69
C CYS A 113 -8.63 25.69 -19.87
N TYR A 114 -8.57 26.72 -20.74
CA TYR A 114 -7.62 26.75 -21.86
C TYR A 114 -6.17 26.59 -21.39
N MET A 115 -5.81 27.20 -20.26
CA MET A 115 -4.47 27.05 -19.68
C MET A 115 -4.20 25.63 -19.20
N LEU A 116 -5.08 25.06 -18.37
CA LEU A 116 -4.92 23.70 -17.85
C LEU A 116 -4.94 22.64 -18.96
N ALA A 117 -5.64 22.93 -20.06
CA ALA A 117 -5.69 22.10 -21.25
C ALA A 117 -4.55 22.39 -22.25
N ASN A 118 -3.57 23.25 -21.97
CA ASN A 118 -2.45 23.56 -22.86
C ASN A 118 -1.16 22.79 -22.47
N ALA A 119 -0.53 22.12 -23.44
CA ALA A 119 0.62 21.25 -23.23
C ALA A 119 1.85 22.06 -22.87
N ASP A 120 1.97 23.29 -23.38
CA ASP A 120 3.07 24.17 -23.05
C ASP A 120 3.00 24.62 -21.57
N TYR A 121 1.78 24.64 -21.01
CA TYR A 121 1.57 24.99 -19.60
C TYR A 121 1.65 23.76 -18.67
N ILE A 122 1.05 22.63 -19.10
CA ILE A 122 1.15 21.34 -18.42
C ILE A 122 1.80 20.35 -19.40
N PRO A 123 3.14 20.20 -19.40
CA PRO A 123 3.89 19.42 -20.41
C PRO A 123 3.71 17.91 -20.27
N ARG A 124 2.49 17.45 -20.54
CA ARG A 124 2.09 16.04 -20.55
C ARG A 124 2.82 15.33 -21.70
N GLY A 125 3.76 14.46 -21.32
CA GLY A 125 4.60 13.61 -22.17
C GLY A 125 5.49 14.34 -23.18
N ALA A 126 5.99 15.52 -22.82
CA ALA A 126 7.13 16.14 -23.49
C ALA A 126 8.49 15.56 -23.01
N ALA A 127 8.51 14.31 -22.53
CA ALA A 127 9.67 13.66 -21.88
C ALA A 127 10.35 14.44 -20.72
N VAL A 128 9.70 15.49 -20.20
CA VAL A 128 10.17 16.26 -19.04
C VAL A 128 9.66 15.66 -17.74
N HIS A 129 10.49 15.72 -16.69
CA HIS A 129 10.11 15.25 -15.36
C HIS A 129 8.98 16.13 -14.79
N MET A 130 7.76 15.57 -14.68
CA MET A 130 6.57 16.28 -14.18
C MET A 130 6.52 16.38 -12.64
N GLY A 131 7.61 16.00 -11.96
CA GLY A 131 7.65 15.90 -10.51
C GLY A 131 7.25 14.50 -10.02
N ASN A 132 7.10 14.38 -8.70
CA ASN A 132 6.65 13.15 -8.04
C ASN A 132 5.21 12.81 -8.46
N PRO A 133 4.74 11.55 -8.27
CA PRO A 133 3.45 11.11 -8.78
C PRO A 133 2.25 12.01 -8.43
N ASN A 134 2.22 12.59 -7.22
CA ASN A 134 1.19 13.57 -6.83
C ASN A 134 1.15 14.85 -7.67
N MET A 135 2.30 15.30 -8.20
CA MET A 135 2.44 16.62 -8.82
C MET A 135 1.69 16.70 -10.15
N ALA A 136 1.75 15.65 -10.97
CA ALA A 136 1.03 15.61 -12.24
C ALA A 136 -0.50 15.54 -12.06
N ILE A 137 -0.98 14.98 -10.94
CA ILE A 137 -2.40 14.99 -10.57
C ILE A 137 -2.80 16.40 -10.13
N ASN A 138 -2.06 17.00 -9.20
CA ASN A 138 -2.31 18.35 -8.69
C ASN A 138 -2.20 19.42 -9.80
N ARG A 139 -1.43 19.20 -10.86
CA ARG A 139 -1.40 20.11 -12.01
C ARG A 139 -2.69 20.18 -12.79
N TYR A 140 -3.37 19.05 -12.96
CA TYR A 140 -4.39 18.89 -14.01
C TYR A 140 -5.82 18.73 -13.48
N MET A 141 -6.01 18.16 -12.30
CA MET A 141 -7.34 17.76 -11.83
C MET A 141 -8.31 18.92 -11.55
N GLY A 142 -7.85 20.17 -11.56
CA GLY A 142 -8.74 21.34 -11.60
C GLY A 142 -9.55 21.47 -12.88
N LEU A 143 -9.08 20.95 -14.03
CA LEU A 143 -9.74 21.08 -15.32
C LEU A 143 -11.18 20.52 -15.34
N PRO A 144 -11.45 19.27 -14.91
CA PRO A 144 -12.82 18.74 -14.93
C PRO A 144 -13.79 19.58 -14.08
N LEU A 145 -13.32 20.14 -12.96
CA LEU A 145 -14.15 20.99 -12.11
C LEU A 145 -14.47 22.33 -12.80
N TYR A 146 -13.47 23.02 -13.35
CA TYR A 146 -13.69 24.27 -14.08
C TYR A 146 -14.52 24.08 -15.35
N ALA A 147 -14.25 23.03 -16.15
CA ALA A 147 -14.97 22.78 -17.38
C ALA A 147 -16.48 22.57 -17.12
N GLN A 148 -16.82 21.94 -15.99
CA GLN A 148 -18.21 21.70 -15.62
C GLN A 148 -18.93 22.94 -15.05
N LEU A 149 -18.20 23.90 -14.44
CA LEU A 149 -18.75 25.22 -14.10
C LEU A 149 -19.32 25.91 -15.35
N ILE A 150 -18.68 25.73 -16.51
CA ILE A 150 -19.07 26.29 -17.80
C ILE A 150 -19.41 25.19 -18.83
N ALA A 151 -20.18 24.18 -18.42
CA ALA A 151 -20.48 23.00 -19.26
C ALA A 151 -21.15 23.31 -20.62
N ASP A 152 -21.69 24.51 -20.80
CA ASP A 152 -22.25 25.01 -22.06
C ASP A 152 -21.23 25.68 -22.98
N HIS A 153 -19.99 25.89 -22.53
CA HIS A 153 -18.91 26.39 -23.35
C HIS A 153 -18.59 25.39 -24.49
N PRO A 154 -18.32 25.83 -25.73
CA PRO A 154 -18.10 24.93 -26.88
C PRO A 154 -17.00 23.88 -26.66
N MET A 155 -15.97 24.21 -25.88
CA MET A 155 -14.87 23.29 -25.56
C MET A 155 -15.11 22.39 -24.34
N ALA A 156 -16.15 22.62 -23.53
CA ALA A 156 -16.32 21.94 -22.25
C ALA A 156 -16.39 20.42 -22.40
N LYS A 157 -17.15 19.91 -23.39
CA LYS A 157 -17.22 18.48 -23.68
C LYS A 157 -15.84 17.90 -24.02
N SER A 158 -15.06 18.58 -24.87
CA SER A 158 -13.72 18.11 -25.23
C SER A 158 -12.79 18.06 -24.02
N TRP A 159 -12.87 19.04 -23.12
CA TRP A 159 -12.07 19.06 -21.89
C TRP A 159 -12.50 17.96 -20.91
N LEU A 160 -13.80 17.69 -20.78
CA LEU A 160 -14.33 16.63 -19.92
C LEU A 160 -14.02 15.23 -20.48
N ASP A 161 -14.08 15.03 -21.79
CA ASP A 161 -13.68 13.77 -22.45
C ASP A 161 -12.18 13.48 -22.20
N ASP A 162 -11.31 14.49 -22.34
CA ASP A 162 -9.87 14.36 -22.01
C ASP A 162 -9.67 14.06 -20.52
N ALA A 163 -10.36 14.80 -19.64
CA ALA A 163 -10.25 14.60 -18.21
C ALA A 163 -10.76 13.23 -17.74
N TYR A 164 -11.79 12.68 -18.37
CA TYR A 164 -12.29 11.33 -18.10
C TYR A 164 -11.22 10.28 -18.39
N VAL A 165 -10.64 10.33 -19.58
CA VAL A 165 -9.56 9.41 -19.99
C VAL A 165 -8.34 9.57 -19.09
N TYR A 166 -7.92 10.81 -18.82
CA TYR A 166 -6.74 11.10 -18.00
C TYR A 166 -6.94 10.70 -16.53
N THR A 167 -8.14 10.86 -15.96
CA THR A 167 -8.45 10.44 -14.59
C THR A 167 -8.36 8.93 -14.46
N LYS A 168 -8.99 8.16 -15.37
CA LYS A 168 -8.88 6.70 -15.36
C LYS A 168 -7.43 6.24 -15.50
N TRP A 169 -6.70 6.80 -16.46
CA TRP A 169 -5.29 6.49 -16.66
C TRP A 169 -4.45 6.84 -15.42
N LYS A 170 -4.60 8.04 -14.85
CA LYS A 170 -3.81 8.45 -13.68
C LYS A 170 -4.13 7.67 -12.42
N THR A 171 -5.37 7.25 -12.22
CA THR A 171 -5.71 6.36 -11.11
C THR A 171 -5.04 5.01 -11.31
N SER A 172 -5.27 4.33 -12.44
CA SER A 172 -4.67 3.02 -12.71
C SER A 172 -3.14 3.03 -12.69
N TYR A 173 -2.53 4.14 -13.13
CA TYR A 173 -1.09 4.35 -13.12
C TYR A 173 -0.48 4.45 -11.72
N ASN A 174 -1.26 4.89 -10.73
CA ASN A 174 -0.79 5.12 -9.37
C ASN A 174 -1.29 4.06 -8.40
N VAL A 175 -2.05 3.07 -8.85
CA VAL A 175 -2.53 1.96 -8.02
C VAL A 175 -1.98 0.67 -8.61
N THR A 176 -1.24 -0.09 -7.82
CA THR A 176 -0.68 -1.36 -8.27
C THR A 176 -1.77 -2.38 -8.58
N ALA A 177 -1.55 -3.22 -9.59
CA ALA A 177 -2.46 -4.30 -9.98
C ALA A 177 -2.88 -5.21 -8.80
N GLY A 178 -4.12 -5.70 -8.85
CA GLY A 178 -4.73 -6.52 -7.80
C GLY A 178 -5.20 -5.72 -6.57
N GLY A 179 -5.64 -4.47 -6.76
CA GLY A 179 -6.15 -3.60 -5.69
C GLY A 179 -5.15 -3.36 -4.55
N GLY A 180 -3.89 -3.12 -4.91
CA GLY A 180 -2.79 -3.02 -3.95
C GLY A 180 -2.59 -1.61 -3.41
N THR A 181 -1.43 -1.03 -3.67
CA THR A 181 -0.95 0.18 -2.98
C THR A 181 -1.02 1.41 -3.88
N PHE A 182 -1.32 2.56 -3.30
CA PHE A 182 -1.01 3.82 -3.97
C PHE A 182 0.52 3.96 -4.12
N ARG A 183 0.98 4.45 -5.26
CA ARG A 183 2.39 4.48 -5.63
C ARG A 183 3.27 5.21 -4.61
N GLU A 184 2.78 6.29 -4.04
CA GLU A 184 3.44 7.05 -2.98
C GLU A 184 3.03 6.59 -1.58
N ASN A 185 3.80 6.96 -0.57
CA ASN A 185 3.48 6.62 0.81
C ASN A 185 2.09 7.14 1.25
N PRO A 186 1.49 6.58 2.31
CA PRO A 186 0.13 6.94 2.75
C PRO A 186 -0.05 8.45 2.99
N GLY A 187 0.96 9.11 3.55
CA GLY A 187 0.99 10.55 3.76
C GLY A 187 0.83 11.33 2.45
N TYR A 188 1.68 11.06 1.46
CA TYR A 188 1.61 11.76 0.17
C TYR A 188 0.45 11.30 -0.72
N ALA A 189 -0.06 10.09 -0.53
CA ALA A 189 -1.27 9.63 -1.20
C ALA A 189 -2.50 10.45 -0.76
N THR A 190 -2.60 10.77 0.54
CA THR A 190 -3.70 11.56 1.11
C THR A 190 -3.48 13.06 1.09
N TYR A 191 -2.23 13.54 0.99
CA TYR A 191 -1.90 14.97 0.99
C TYR A 191 -2.60 15.77 -0.12
N SER A 192 -2.90 15.12 -1.25
CA SER A 192 -3.31 15.79 -2.47
C SER A 192 -3.91 14.86 -3.53
N PRO A 193 -3.18 13.84 -4.03
CA PRO A 193 -3.55 13.19 -5.27
C PRO A 193 -4.87 12.42 -5.19
N THR A 194 -5.13 11.70 -4.11
CA THR A 194 -6.37 10.92 -3.98
C THR A 194 -7.59 11.82 -3.78
N ILE A 195 -7.45 12.96 -3.09
CA ILE A 195 -8.50 13.99 -2.97
C ILE A 195 -8.84 14.55 -4.36
N PHE A 196 -7.81 14.95 -5.12
CA PHE A 196 -8.01 15.58 -6.42
C PHE A 196 -8.56 14.61 -7.46
N LEU A 197 -8.09 13.36 -7.47
CA LEU A 197 -8.66 12.31 -8.32
C LEU A 197 -10.14 12.06 -7.98
N THR A 198 -10.48 12.00 -6.69
CA THR A 198 -11.85 11.66 -6.27
C THR A 198 -12.82 12.80 -6.51
N THR A 199 -12.43 14.06 -6.26
CA THR A 199 -13.25 15.23 -6.60
C THR A 199 -13.41 15.41 -8.10
N ALA A 200 -12.35 15.18 -8.90
CA ALA A 200 -12.46 15.14 -10.36
C ALA A 200 -13.41 14.03 -10.82
N ALA A 201 -13.36 12.85 -10.21
CA ALA A 201 -14.28 11.76 -10.51
C ALA A 201 -15.74 12.11 -10.14
N ILE A 202 -15.99 12.78 -9.01
CA ILE A 202 -17.33 13.27 -8.66
C ILE A 202 -17.85 14.27 -9.69
N ALA A 203 -17.01 15.23 -10.10
CA ALA A 203 -17.35 16.20 -11.15
C ALA A 203 -17.73 15.49 -12.47
N LEU A 204 -16.88 14.57 -12.94
CA LEU A 204 -17.11 13.77 -14.14
C LEU A 204 -18.39 12.93 -14.04
N ARG A 205 -18.63 12.25 -12.91
CA ARG A 205 -19.86 11.50 -12.65
C ARG A 205 -21.09 12.40 -12.75
N ASN A 206 -21.04 13.58 -12.13
CA ASN A 206 -22.15 14.53 -12.19
C ASN A 206 -22.34 15.12 -13.61
N ALA A 207 -21.31 15.07 -14.47
CA ALA A 207 -21.39 15.42 -15.88
C ALA A 207 -21.92 14.26 -16.77
N GLY A 208 -22.24 13.10 -16.19
CA GLY A 208 -22.81 11.95 -16.88
C GLY A 208 -21.80 10.90 -17.35
N TYR A 209 -20.54 10.98 -16.91
CA TYR A 209 -19.53 9.96 -17.22
C TYR A 209 -19.63 8.78 -16.25
N ASP A 210 -19.50 7.56 -16.78
CA ASP A 210 -19.42 6.32 -15.99
C ASP A 210 -18.02 6.16 -15.39
N ILE A 211 -17.83 6.75 -14.20
CA ILE A 211 -16.58 6.71 -13.44
C ILE A 211 -16.76 6.23 -12.00
N ASP A 212 -17.98 6.25 -11.47
CA ASP A 212 -18.30 5.76 -10.12
C ASP A 212 -18.32 4.22 -10.03
N THR A 213 -18.24 3.52 -11.15
CA THR A 213 -18.04 2.06 -11.25
C THR A 213 -16.57 1.65 -11.39
N PHE A 214 -15.64 2.61 -11.53
CA PHE A 214 -14.25 2.32 -11.89
C PHE A 214 -13.45 1.73 -10.71
N GLU A 215 -13.20 0.42 -10.77
CA GLU A 215 -12.58 -0.36 -9.69
C GLU A 215 -11.27 0.23 -9.11
N PRO A 216 -10.32 0.73 -9.92
CA PRO A 216 -9.07 1.29 -9.39
C PRO A 216 -9.25 2.50 -8.46
N LEU A 217 -10.36 3.25 -8.55
CA LEU A 217 -10.67 4.30 -7.58
C LEU A 217 -11.07 3.70 -6.22
N LYS A 218 -11.81 2.58 -6.23
CA LYS A 218 -12.24 1.89 -5.00
C LYS A 218 -11.07 1.22 -4.29
N ASP A 219 -10.08 0.74 -5.04
CA ASP A 219 -8.87 0.14 -4.51
C ASP A 219 -8.04 1.10 -3.63
N ILE A 220 -8.08 2.41 -3.91
CA ILE A 220 -7.46 3.43 -3.03
C ILE A 220 -8.06 3.39 -1.62
N GLY A 221 -9.39 3.33 -1.52
CA GLY A 221 -10.08 3.27 -0.23
C GLY A 221 -9.85 1.95 0.50
N ARG A 222 -9.81 0.82 -0.23
CA ARG A 222 -9.46 -0.50 0.35
C ARG A 222 -8.04 -0.51 0.91
N TYR A 223 -7.09 0.04 0.15
CA TYR A 223 -5.70 0.18 0.59
C TYR A 223 -5.60 0.93 1.93
N PHE A 224 -6.22 2.10 2.02
CA PHE A 224 -6.20 2.90 3.24
C PHE A 224 -6.84 2.17 4.41
N ARG A 225 -8.06 1.63 4.24
CA ARG A 225 -8.75 0.83 5.25
C ARG A 225 -7.89 -0.33 5.76
N ASP A 226 -7.20 -1.02 4.87
CA ASP A 226 -6.45 -2.22 5.20
C ASP A 226 -5.18 -1.92 6.02
N ILE A 227 -4.58 -0.73 5.88
CA ILE A 227 -3.38 -0.29 6.61
C ILE A 227 -3.64 0.65 7.80
N GLU A 228 -4.88 1.04 8.06
CA GLU A 228 -5.24 1.89 9.21
C GLU A 228 -4.83 1.22 10.53
N THR A 229 -4.17 1.95 11.43
CA THR A 229 -3.80 1.43 12.77
C THR A 229 -5.04 1.06 13.60
N PRO A 230 -4.88 0.36 14.73
CA PRO A 230 -5.90 0.32 15.77
C PRO A 230 -6.34 1.72 16.21
N VAL A 231 -7.52 1.78 16.82
CA VAL A 231 -8.03 2.99 17.46
C VAL A 231 -7.14 3.31 18.65
N ALA A 232 -6.38 4.39 18.55
CA ALA A 232 -5.40 4.82 19.55
C ALA A 232 -5.40 6.36 19.67
N PRO A 233 -4.76 6.94 20.70
CA PRO A 233 -4.51 8.38 20.72
C PRO A 233 -3.79 8.81 19.42
N PRO A 234 -4.24 9.89 18.76
CA PRO A 234 -3.63 10.32 17.51
C PRO A 234 -2.20 10.82 17.76
N MET A 235 -1.23 10.09 17.22
CA MET A 235 0.19 10.44 17.25
C MET A 235 0.56 11.37 16.09
N GLY A 236 1.64 12.15 16.23
CA GLY A 236 2.25 12.85 15.08
C GLY A 236 1.46 14.06 14.55
N ILE A 237 0.40 14.51 15.25
CA ILE A 237 -0.56 15.50 14.72
C ILE A 237 -0.12 16.97 14.81
N ALA A 238 1.06 17.28 15.36
CA ALA A 238 1.44 18.68 15.62
C ALA A 238 1.69 19.54 14.36
N ASN A 239 1.83 18.91 13.19
CA ASN A 239 1.92 19.59 11.89
C ASN A 239 0.61 19.66 11.11
N MET A 240 -0.46 19.06 11.64
CA MET A 240 -1.78 19.27 11.08
C MET A 240 -2.22 20.72 11.32
N ASN A 241 -3.12 21.23 10.49
CA ASN A 241 -3.71 22.55 10.72
C ASN A 241 -4.26 22.65 12.17
N ARG A 242 -4.11 23.81 12.82
CA ARG A 242 -4.58 24.07 14.20
C ARG A 242 -6.04 23.63 14.43
N GLY A 243 -6.90 23.79 13.41
CA GLY A 243 -8.29 23.33 13.46
C GLY A 243 -8.41 21.81 13.60
N HIS A 244 -7.60 21.05 12.86
CA HIS A 244 -7.59 19.60 12.90
C HIS A 244 -7.03 19.07 14.23
N ALA A 245 -5.89 19.60 14.68
CA ALA A 245 -5.32 19.23 15.97
C ALA A 245 -6.31 19.51 17.12
N LYS A 246 -7.06 20.62 17.05
CA LYS A 246 -8.14 20.93 17.99
C LYS A 246 -9.29 19.92 17.88
N TRP A 247 -9.69 19.53 16.66
CA TRP A 247 -10.77 18.56 16.43
C TRP A 247 -10.46 17.19 17.03
N LEU A 248 -9.24 16.71 16.86
CA LEU A 248 -8.80 15.39 17.33
C LEU A 248 -8.41 15.35 18.81
N LYS A 249 -8.26 16.50 19.48
CA LYS A 249 -7.82 16.58 20.87
C LYS A 249 -8.72 15.72 21.78
N GLY A 250 -8.12 14.75 22.46
CA GLY A 250 -8.81 13.86 23.40
C GLY A 250 -9.59 12.71 22.76
N ARG A 251 -9.54 12.56 21.43
CA ARG A 251 -10.17 11.44 20.71
C ARG A 251 -9.21 10.27 20.58
N HIS A 252 -9.76 9.07 20.42
CA HIS A 252 -9.03 7.91 19.90
C HIS A 252 -9.52 7.66 18.49
N VAL A 253 -8.60 7.48 17.55
CA VAL A 253 -8.90 7.34 16.13
C VAL A 253 -7.98 6.31 15.50
N ARG A 254 -8.40 5.76 14.36
CA ARG A 254 -7.47 5.09 13.45
C ARG A 254 -6.67 6.15 12.69
N VAL A 255 -5.43 5.83 12.35
CA VAL A 255 -4.60 6.67 11.49
C VAL A 255 -3.95 5.83 10.41
N LEU A 256 -3.65 6.45 9.27
CA LEU A 256 -2.71 5.86 8.32
C LEU A 256 -1.31 5.91 8.93
N PRO A 257 -0.56 4.78 8.96
CA PRO A 257 0.77 4.73 9.54
C PRO A 257 1.76 5.58 8.75
N ALA A 258 2.67 6.23 9.47
CA ALA A 258 3.65 7.17 8.96
C ALA A 258 4.80 6.46 8.21
N PHE A 259 4.52 5.85 7.07
CA PHE A 259 5.56 5.28 6.20
C PHE A 259 6.16 6.31 5.26
N GLY A 260 7.42 6.11 4.87
CA GLY A 260 8.15 7.01 3.98
C GLY A 260 8.25 8.44 4.51
N ASN A 261 8.21 9.41 3.61
CA ASN A 261 8.23 10.84 3.91
C ASN A 261 6.87 11.39 4.36
N GLY A 262 6.13 10.66 5.19
CA GLY A 262 4.79 11.06 5.64
C GLY A 262 4.68 10.98 7.16
N GLN A 263 3.74 11.73 7.74
CA GLN A 263 3.36 11.58 9.14
C GLN A 263 2.15 10.66 9.28
N HIS A 264 1.74 10.37 10.51
CA HIS A 264 0.43 9.76 10.74
C HIS A 264 -0.67 10.68 10.22
N ILE A 265 -1.61 10.12 9.47
CA ILE A 265 -2.73 10.86 8.91
C ILE A 265 -4.03 10.37 9.54
N ALA A 266 -4.72 11.29 10.22
CA ALA A 266 -6.11 11.17 10.63
C ALA A 266 -7.01 11.99 9.69
N GLY A 267 -8.31 11.70 9.62
CA GLY A 267 -9.32 12.54 8.96
C GLY A 267 -10.14 11.86 7.85
N GLY A 268 -9.71 10.72 7.30
CA GLY A 268 -10.57 9.89 6.43
C GLY A 268 -11.17 10.56 5.17
N GLN A 269 -10.63 11.71 4.75
CA GLN A 269 -11.24 12.57 3.72
C GLN A 269 -11.39 11.89 2.36
N THR A 270 -10.41 11.08 1.96
CA THR A 270 -10.49 10.29 0.72
C THR A 270 -11.59 9.25 0.85
N GLN A 271 -11.74 8.62 2.02
CA GLN A 271 -12.79 7.65 2.29
C GLN A 271 -14.18 8.31 2.22
N MET A 272 -14.38 9.50 2.79
CA MET A 272 -15.66 10.23 2.65
C MET A 272 -15.98 10.57 1.17
N LEU A 273 -14.98 11.04 0.41
CA LEU A 273 -15.16 11.36 -1.01
C LEU A 273 -15.48 10.10 -1.83
N LEU A 274 -14.82 8.99 -1.55
CA LEU A 274 -15.08 7.71 -2.22
C LEU A 274 -16.47 7.16 -1.85
N ALA A 275 -16.90 7.31 -0.59
CA ALA A 275 -18.26 6.97 -0.17
C ALA A 275 -19.30 7.78 -0.95
N SER A 276 -19.09 9.10 -1.05
CA SER A 276 -19.97 9.99 -1.82
C SER A 276 -19.98 9.68 -3.31
N LEU A 277 -18.80 9.37 -3.89
CA LEU A 277 -18.65 8.98 -5.29
C LEU A 277 -19.47 7.73 -5.62
N THR A 278 -19.38 6.71 -4.78
CA THR A 278 -19.88 5.36 -5.03
C THR A 278 -21.26 5.06 -4.44
N ALA A 279 -21.87 6.00 -3.70
CA ALA A 279 -23.15 5.81 -3.02
C ALA A 279 -24.27 5.22 -3.91
N ARG A 280 -24.23 5.48 -5.23
CA ARG A 280 -25.21 4.97 -6.20
C ARG A 280 -24.80 3.64 -6.83
N SER A 281 -23.52 3.48 -7.15
CA SER A 281 -22.99 2.32 -7.89
C SER A 281 -22.66 1.14 -6.98
N ASP A 282 -22.24 1.40 -5.74
CA ASP A 282 -21.83 0.41 -4.75
C ASP A 282 -22.14 0.90 -3.31
N PRO A 283 -23.41 0.84 -2.88
CA PRO A 283 -23.82 1.32 -1.55
C PRO A 283 -23.13 0.58 -0.39
N ALA A 284 -22.75 -0.68 -0.59
CA ALA A 284 -22.05 -1.47 0.42
C ALA A 284 -20.64 -0.94 0.65
N TYR A 285 -19.87 -0.71 -0.43
CA TYR A 285 -18.57 -0.07 -0.34
C TYR A 285 -18.67 1.35 0.22
N ALA A 286 -19.69 2.12 -0.17
CA ALA A 286 -19.89 3.47 0.34
C ALA A 286 -20.11 3.48 1.86
N ALA A 287 -20.91 2.55 2.39
CA ALA A 287 -21.14 2.41 3.83
C ALA A 287 -19.86 2.03 4.60
N GLU A 288 -19.03 1.17 4.02
CA GLU A 288 -17.71 0.80 4.56
C GLU A 288 -16.76 2.01 4.61
N MET A 289 -16.66 2.76 3.52
CA MET A 289 -15.79 3.95 3.46
C MET A 289 -16.27 5.06 4.40
N MET A 290 -17.59 5.22 4.58
CA MET A 290 -18.14 6.15 5.55
C MET A 290 -17.83 5.71 6.99
N GLN A 291 -17.84 4.41 7.29
CA GLN A 291 -17.37 3.90 8.58
C GLN A 291 -15.88 4.20 8.80
N SER A 292 -15.02 3.93 7.80
CA SER A 292 -13.58 4.26 7.86
C SER A 292 -13.38 5.75 8.15
N PHE A 293 -14.12 6.63 7.47
CA PHE A 293 -14.04 8.07 7.71
C PHE A 293 -14.30 8.46 9.17
N TYR A 294 -15.33 7.88 9.79
CA TYR A 294 -15.65 8.17 11.19
C TYR A 294 -14.63 7.58 12.17
N GLU A 295 -14.14 6.36 11.90
CA GLU A 295 -13.09 5.73 12.71
C GLU A 295 -11.74 6.49 12.62
N ASP A 296 -11.46 7.12 11.48
CA ASP A 296 -10.31 8.01 11.25
C ASP A 296 -10.48 9.41 11.89
N GLY A 297 -11.55 9.64 12.66
CA GLY A 297 -11.82 10.88 13.36
C GLY A 297 -12.84 11.81 12.70
N GLY A 298 -13.33 11.47 11.51
CA GLY A 298 -14.41 12.18 10.83
C GLY A 298 -14.12 13.66 10.55
N TYR A 299 -12.95 13.97 9.99
CA TYR A 299 -12.50 15.35 9.80
C TYR A 299 -11.89 15.62 8.42
N LEU A 300 -12.38 16.66 7.75
CA LEU A 300 -11.84 17.07 6.45
C LEU A 300 -10.77 18.16 6.64
N GLY A 301 -9.50 17.81 6.42
CA GLY A 301 -8.39 18.76 6.34
C GLY A 301 -7.08 18.23 6.92
N THR A 302 -6.11 17.89 6.09
CA THR A 302 -4.77 17.47 6.53
C THR A 302 -3.91 18.67 6.92
N GLU A 303 -3.25 19.30 5.94
CA GLU A 303 -2.46 20.54 6.10
C GLU A 303 -3.19 21.80 5.59
N MET A 304 -4.32 21.62 4.90
CA MET A 304 -5.11 22.71 4.33
C MET A 304 -6.47 22.78 4.99
N ASP A 305 -6.90 23.99 5.32
CA ASP A 305 -8.30 24.26 5.66
C ASP A 305 -9.11 24.30 4.36
N LEU A 306 -9.81 23.21 4.04
CA LEU A 306 -10.69 23.11 2.88
C LEU A 306 -12.15 22.97 3.35
N PRO A 307 -12.71 24.01 4.02
CA PRO A 307 -14.01 23.94 4.72
C PRO A 307 -15.16 23.49 3.80
N PHE A 308 -15.07 23.83 2.52
CA PHE A 308 -16.02 23.46 1.48
C PHE A 308 -16.07 21.96 1.14
N MET A 309 -15.10 21.15 1.55
CA MET A 309 -15.12 19.70 1.31
C MET A 309 -16.32 19.02 1.98
N TRP A 310 -16.88 19.64 3.02
CA TRP A 310 -18.11 19.17 3.67
C TRP A 310 -19.35 19.22 2.77
N LEU A 311 -19.30 19.93 1.64
CA LEU A 311 -20.36 19.86 0.61
C LEU A 311 -20.45 18.48 -0.06
N TYR A 312 -19.44 17.62 0.06
CA TYR A 312 -19.51 16.24 -0.44
C TYR A 312 -20.10 15.25 0.58
N TRP A 313 -20.30 15.67 1.83
CA TRP A 313 -20.84 14.80 2.87
C TRP A 313 -22.29 14.41 2.53
N ASN A 314 -22.54 13.10 2.50
CA ASN A 314 -23.84 12.54 2.14
C ASN A 314 -24.52 11.94 3.39
N PRO A 315 -25.59 12.56 3.92
CA PRO A 315 -26.30 12.09 5.11
C PRO A 315 -27.06 10.76 4.92
N ASP A 316 -27.30 10.34 3.68
CA ASP A 316 -28.06 9.12 3.36
C ASP A 316 -27.20 7.86 3.45
N ILE A 317 -25.88 7.99 3.56
CA ILE A 317 -24.97 6.86 3.70
C ILE A 317 -24.90 6.47 5.17
N ALA A 318 -25.56 5.37 5.53
CA ALA A 318 -25.42 4.76 6.86
C ALA A 318 -24.06 4.05 6.97
N PRO A 319 -23.17 4.44 7.91
CA PRO A 319 -21.89 3.78 8.08
C PRO A 319 -22.09 2.35 8.60
N LYS A 320 -21.27 1.41 8.13
CA LYS A 320 -21.35 -0.01 8.49
C LYS A 320 -20.05 -0.47 9.16
N PRO A 321 -20.06 -0.98 10.41
CA PRO A 321 -18.90 -1.59 11.05
C PRO A 321 -18.25 -2.67 10.19
N MET A 322 -16.92 -2.67 10.17
CA MET A 322 -16.12 -3.57 9.34
C MET A 322 -15.21 -4.44 10.20
N MET A 323 -15.15 -5.72 9.87
CA MET A 323 -14.13 -6.60 10.42
C MET A 323 -12.90 -6.53 9.53
N ARG A 324 -11.80 -5.98 10.05
CA ARG A 324 -10.50 -5.97 9.36
C ARG A 324 -9.78 -7.28 9.65
N THR A 325 -9.19 -7.88 8.62
CA THR A 325 -8.48 -9.16 8.67
C THR A 325 -7.01 -8.99 8.31
N ASP A 326 -6.25 -10.09 8.32
CA ASP A 326 -4.93 -10.08 7.68
C ASP A 326 -5.09 -9.77 6.18
N LYS A 327 -4.11 -9.06 5.61
CA LYS A 327 -4.09 -8.67 4.20
C LYS A 327 -2.69 -8.68 3.62
N LEU A 328 -2.53 -9.33 2.47
CA LEU A 328 -1.39 -9.11 1.57
C LEU A 328 -1.72 -7.93 0.65
N ILE A 329 -0.83 -6.95 0.55
CA ILE A 329 -1.04 -5.73 -0.25
C ILE A 329 0.10 -5.61 -1.28
N THR A 330 -0.22 -5.89 -2.54
CA THR A 330 0.72 -5.82 -3.66
C THR A 330 1.42 -4.47 -3.70
N GLY A 331 2.75 -4.46 -3.83
CA GLY A 331 3.58 -3.26 -3.89
C GLY A 331 3.96 -2.66 -2.53
N PHE A 332 3.28 -3.01 -1.44
CA PHE A 332 3.55 -2.48 -0.10
C PHE A 332 4.16 -3.53 0.82
N GLY A 333 3.49 -4.66 1.00
CA GLY A 333 3.81 -5.60 2.07
C GLY A 333 2.57 -6.32 2.56
N GLY A 334 2.44 -6.49 3.87
CA GLY A 334 1.26 -7.12 4.45
C GLY A 334 0.92 -6.63 5.85
N VAL A 335 -0.31 -6.92 6.25
CA VAL A 335 -0.92 -6.56 7.53
C VAL A 335 -1.41 -7.84 8.20
N LEU A 336 -1.16 -7.98 9.50
CA LEU A 336 -1.69 -9.05 10.35
C LEU A 336 -2.53 -8.44 11.47
N ARG A 337 -3.70 -9.03 11.77
CA ARG A 337 -4.65 -8.53 12.79
C ARG A 337 -5.26 -9.63 13.64
N ALA A 338 -5.54 -9.26 14.88
CA ALA A 338 -6.43 -9.99 15.78
C ALA A 338 -7.38 -9.01 16.47
N HIS A 339 -8.67 -9.36 16.53
CA HIS A 339 -9.70 -8.63 17.29
C HIS A 339 -9.88 -7.17 16.84
N SER A 340 -10.00 -6.93 15.52
CA SER A 340 -10.05 -5.57 14.96
C SER A 340 -11.24 -4.70 15.36
N THR A 341 -12.25 -5.29 16.00
CA THR A 341 -13.40 -4.58 16.56
C THR A 341 -13.26 -4.32 18.07
N SER A 342 -12.16 -4.76 18.70
CA SER A 342 -11.90 -4.62 20.12
C SER A 342 -10.97 -3.43 20.41
N PRO A 343 -11.14 -2.72 21.53
CA PRO A 343 -10.14 -1.77 22.02
C PRO A 343 -8.77 -2.41 22.28
N GLU A 344 -8.70 -3.73 22.46
CA GLU A 344 -7.47 -4.49 22.67
C GLU A 344 -6.89 -5.05 21.35
N GLU A 345 -7.31 -4.52 20.18
CA GLU A 345 -6.86 -4.94 18.85
C GLU A 345 -5.32 -5.10 18.81
N THR A 346 -4.87 -6.21 18.22
CA THR A 346 -3.46 -6.44 17.91
C THR A 346 -3.25 -6.36 16.40
N TYR A 347 -2.26 -5.59 16.00
CA TYR A 347 -2.01 -5.21 14.61
C TYR A 347 -0.51 -5.16 14.34
N ALA A 348 -0.08 -5.78 13.25
CA ALA A 348 1.29 -5.71 12.78
C ALA A 348 1.35 -5.44 11.28
N VAL A 349 2.34 -4.65 10.85
CA VAL A 349 2.62 -4.40 9.43
C VAL A 349 4.04 -4.79 9.13
N LEU A 350 4.23 -5.50 8.03
CA LEU A 350 5.53 -5.71 7.40
C LEU A 350 5.58 -4.95 6.09
N ARG A 351 6.39 -3.91 6.00
CA ARG A 351 6.69 -3.22 4.74
C ARG A 351 7.72 -4.03 3.97
N ASN A 352 7.34 -4.61 2.83
CA ASN A 352 8.27 -5.31 1.94
C ASN A 352 7.67 -5.40 0.53
N GLY A 353 8.04 -4.49 -0.36
CA GLY A 353 7.27 -4.17 -1.56
C GLY A 353 7.90 -3.07 -2.42
N TYR A 354 7.52 -3.01 -3.68
CA TYR A 354 8.20 -2.24 -4.72
C TYR A 354 7.70 -0.81 -4.97
N THR A 355 6.80 -0.26 -4.15
CA THR A 355 6.35 1.14 -4.30
C THR A 355 7.50 2.12 -3.99
N GLN A 356 7.53 3.25 -4.72
CA GLN A 356 8.68 4.17 -4.83
C GLN A 356 8.25 5.65 -4.84
N SER A 357 9.21 6.58 -4.92
CA SER A 357 9.08 8.04 -4.75
C SER A 357 9.29 8.47 -3.30
N HIS A 358 8.31 9.06 -2.63
CA HIS A 358 8.43 9.52 -1.24
C HIS A 358 8.57 8.37 -0.21
N TRP A 359 8.88 7.15 -0.61
CA TRP A 359 9.17 6.06 0.31
C TRP A 359 10.61 6.18 0.82
N ASN A 360 10.86 5.67 2.03
CA ASN A 360 12.23 5.48 2.52
C ASN A 360 12.77 4.14 1.98
N PRO A 361 14.05 3.82 2.20
CA PRO A 361 14.55 2.45 2.06
C PRO A 361 14.03 1.51 3.17
N ASP A 362 12.74 1.54 3.45
CA ASP A 362 12.07 0.95 4.63
C ASP A 362 11.71 -0.53 4.48
N GLN A 363 12.48 -1.27 3.68
CA GLN A 363 12.20 -2.68 3.45
C GLN A 363 12.46 -3.50 4.72
N GLY A 364 11.51 -4.37 5.03
CA GLY A 364 11.37 -5.14 6.26
C GLY A 364 10.95 -4.35 7.49
N THR A 365 10.57 -3.06 7.39
CA THR A 365 10.08 -2.29 8.54
C THR A 365 8.88 -2.97 9.19
N LEU A 366 8.97 -3.22 10.50
CA LEU A 366 7.91 -3.79 11.32
C LEU A 366 7.25 -2.72 12.20
N VAL A 367 5.93 -2.55 12.02
CA VAL A 367 5.07 -1.75 12.90
C VAL A 367 4.26 -2.70 13.76
N PHE A 368 4.08 -2.38 15.04
CA PHE A 368 3.36 -3.23 15.98
C PHE A 368 2.51 -2.42 16.97
N ASN A 369 1.23 -2.77 17.05
CA ASN A 369 0.27 -2.26 18.01
C ASN A 369 -0.36 -3.47 18.71
N SER A 370 -0.56 -3.39 20.00
CA SER A 370 -1.27 -4.41 20.78
C SER A 370 -1.80 -3.78 22.05
N ARG A 371 -2.82 -4.40 22.64
CA ARG A 371 -3.46 -3.91 23.87
C ARG A 371 -3.97 -2.48 23.76
N GLY A 372 -4.40 -2.09 22.55
CA GLY A 372 -4.94 -0.76 22.25
C GLY A 372 -3.92 0.37 22.20
N VAL A 373 -2.62 0.07 22.24
CA VAL A 373 -1.56 1.09 22.19
C VAL A 373 -0.59 0.86 21.04
N CYS A 374 0.04 1.92 20.57
CA CYS A 374 1.13 1.80 19.62
C CYS A 374 2.43 1.43 20.36
N ILE A 375 2.91 0.22 20.12
CA ILE A 375 4.14 -0.30 20.75
C ILE A 375 5.36 0.12 19.93
N SER A 376 5.32 -0.18 18.63
CA SER A 376 6.36 0.17 17.67
C SER A 376 5.75 0.86 16.46
N PRO A 377 6.01 2.16 16.27
CA PRO A 377 5.38 2.95 15.23
C PRO A 377 6.13 2.85 13.90
N ALA A 378 5.44 3.19 12.81
CA ALA A 378 6.13 3.71 11.64
C ALA A 378 6.62 5.12 11.99
N THR A 379 7.85 5.43 11.62
CA THR A 379 8.55 6.61 12.16
C THR A 379 8.46 7.85 11.28
N GLY A 380 8.03 7.73 10.02
CA GLY A 380 7.51 8.82 9.20
C GLY A 380 8.36 10.07 9.13
N TRP A 381 9.34 10.10 8.22
CA TRP A 381 10.40 11.10 8.27
C TRP A 381 10.21 12.23 7.27
N GLY A 382 10.12 13.47 7.73
CA GLY A 382 10.13 14.63 6.84
C GLY A 382 11.48 14.80 6.10
N TYR A 383 11.48 15.59 5.02
CA TYR A 383 12.66 15.84 4.19
C TYR A 383 13.93 16.35 4.94
N ASN A 384 13.76 16.99 6.10
CA ASN A 384 14.84 17.74 6.78
C ASN A 384 14.93 17.48 8.30
N SER A 385 14.37 16.40 8.83
CA SER A 385 14.23 16.23 10.29
C SER A 385 14.87 14.93 10.80
N MET A 386 16.15 14.97 11.19
CA MET A 386 16.81 13.82 11.80
C MET A 386 17.83 14.23 12.87
N GLU A 387 17.72 13.60 14.04
CA GLU A 387 18.84 13.43 14.97
C GLU A 387 19.87 12.47 14.33
N GLN A 388 21.16 12.75 14.48
CA GLN A 388 22.21 11.90 13.92
C GLN A 388 22.40 10.61 14.75
N GLY A 389 22.83 9.53 14.07
CA GLY A 389 23.23 8.29 14.73
C GLY A 389 22.07 7.42 15.23
N ILE A 390 20.93 7.42 14.54
CA ILE A 390 19.78 6.52 14.79
C ILE A 390 19.35 5.84 13.48
N CYS A 391 18.81 4.63 13.57
CA CYS A 391 18.24 3.98 12.38
C CYS A 391 16.84 4.55 12.15
N ARG A 392 16.53 4.90 10.90
CA ARG A 392 15.22 5.47 10.55
C ARG A 392 14.08 4.51 10.83
N ASP A 393 14.31 3.22 10.66
CA ASP A 393 13.26 2.22 10.53
C ASP A 393 13.47 1.03 11.47
N SER A 394 12.39 0.35 11.86
CA SER A 394 12.42 -0.91 12.60
C SER A 394 12.77 -2.09 11.67
N ARG A 395 14.02 -2.13 11.21
CA ARG A 395 14.53 -3.05 10.18
C ARG A 395 15.88 -3.66 10.56
N ILE A 396 16.42 -4.52 9.69
CA ILE A 396 17.85 -4.87 9.70
C ILE A 396 18.59 -3.91 8.79
N CYS A 397 19.81 -3.53 9.17
CA CYS A 397 20.81 -2.92 8.30
C CYS A 397 21.96 -3.90 8.07
N PHE A 398 22.53 -3.92 6.87
CA PHE A 398 23.71 -4.72 6.55
C PHE A 398 24.96 -3.86 6.30
N GLY A 399 26.11 -4.36 6.72
CA GLY A 399 27.40 -3.68 6.63
C GLY A 399 27.63 -2.77 7.84
N GLU A 400 27.86 -1.50 7.57
CA GLU A 400 28.04 -0.48 8.61
C GLU A 400 26.75 -0.27 9.43
N PRO A 401 26.85 0.09 10.72
CA PRO A 401 25.69 0.49 11.49
C PRO A 401 24.94 1.62 10.78
N LEU A 402 23.61 1.57 10.80
CA LEU A 402 22.73 2.58 10.19
C LEU A 402 22.83 2.70 8.66
N ALA A 403 23.48 1.76 7.98
CA ALA A 403 23.51 1.74 6.53
C ALA A 403 22.09 1.72 5.94
N ASP A 404 21.84 2.60 4.99
CA ASP A 404 20.59 2.58 4.24
C ASP A 404 20.57 1.41 3.26
N HIS A 405 19.37 0.85 3.09
CA HIS A 405 19.13 -0.13 2.05
C HIS A 405 18.85 0.56 0.72
N GLU A 406 18.73 -0.26 -0.33
CA GLU A 406 18.11 0.17 -1.56
C GLU A 406 16.59 0.32 -1.32
N HIS A 407 15.94 1.24 -2.05
CA HIS A 407 14.48 1.29 -2.06
C HIS A 407 13.89 -0.03 -2.54
N GLY A 408 12.64 -0.28 -2.14
CA GLY A 408 11.87 -1.42 -2.64
C GLY A 408 11.89 -1.49 -4.16
N ARG A 409 12.25 -2.66 -4.67
CA ARG A 409 12.29 -2.99 -6.10
C ARG A 409 11.29 -4.06 -6.44
N VAL A 410 11.06 -4.28 -7.72
CA VAL A 410 10.17 -5.33 -8.22
C VAL A 410 10.51 -6.73 -7.71
N ASP A 411 11.76 -6.99 -7.31
CA ASP A 411 12.20 -8.23 -6.65
C ASP A 411 11.99 -8.24 -5.12
N THR A 412 11.63 -7.10 -4.51
CA THR A 412 11.26 -6.97 -3.09
C THR A 412 9.74 -7.12 -2.89
N ASN A 413 9.29 -8.24 -2.32
CA ASN A 413 7.87 -8.53 -2.11
C ASN A 413 7.62 -9.43 -0.90
N ILE A 414 6.35 -9.62 -0.55
CA ILE A 414 5.91 -10.78 0.21
C ILE A 414 5.85 -11.98 -0.75
N VAL A 415 6.58 -13.05 -0.45
CA VAL A 415 6.70 -14.25 -1.31
C VAL A 415 5.95 -15.46 -0.76
N ASP A 416 5.53 -15.41 0.51
CA ASP A 416 4.60 -16.37 1.11
C ASP A 416 3.80 -15.69 2.23
N TYR A 417 2.60 -16.19 2.51
CA TYR A 417 1.70 -15.66 3.53
C TYR A 417 0.63 -16.68 3.96
N GLY A 418 0.05 -16.46 5.13
CA GLY A 418 -1.09 -17.23 5.64
C GLY A 418 -2.01 -16.38 6.50
N SER A 419 -3.32 -16.61 6.40
CA SER A 419 -4.31 -16.01 7.29
C SER A 419 -5.22 -17.11 7.83
N LEU A 420 -5.10 -17.37 9.13
CA LEU A 420 -5.84 -18.39 9.87
C LEU A 420 -6.43 -17.78 11.15
N PRO A 421 -7.46 -18.41 11.74
CA PRO A 421 -8.08 -17.93 12.98
C PRO A 421 -7.08 -17.81 14.14
N SER A 422 -6.16 -18.77 14.28
CA SER A 422 -5.18 -18.78 15.37
C SER A 422 -3.83 -18.13 15.01
N MET A 423 -3.59 -17.80 13.73
CA MET A 423 -2.29 -17.31 13.28
C MET A 423 -2.36 -16.49 11.97
N GLY A 424 -1.57 -15.42 11.89
CA GLY A 424 -1.24 -14.75 10.63
C GLY A 424 0.24 -14.91 10.31
N TYR A 425 0.61 -14.99 9.04
CA TYR A 425 1.99 -15.19 8.57
C TYR A 425 2.30 -14.34 7.34
N LEU A 426 3.49 -13.72 7.32
CA LEU A 426 4.07 -13.02 6.18
C LEU A 426 5.55 -13.40 6.03
N LEU A 427 6.00 -13.63 4.80
CA LEU A 427 7.40 -13.76 4.43
C LEU A 427 7.78 -12.69 3.41
N GLY A 428 8.46 -11.64 3.88
CA GLY A 428 9.09 -10.65 3.02
C GLY A 428 10.46 -11.13 2.55
N GLN A 429 10.79 -10.91 1.28
CA GLN A 429 12.11 -11.19 0.71
C GLN A 429 12.64 -9.95 -0.05
N GLN A 430 13.94 -9.70 0.07
CA GLN A 430 14.68 -8.73 -0.74
C GLN A 430 16.00 -9.34 -1.20
N THR A 431 16.27 -9.26 -2.51
CA THR A 431 17.55 -9.63 -3.08
C THR A 431 18.52 -8.45 -3.02
N PHE A 432 19.72 -8.67 -2.52
CA PHE A 432 20.84 -7.74 -2.60
C PHE A 432 21.78 -8.16 -3.71
N ARG A 433 22.02 -7.26 -4.69
CA ARG A 433 22.85 -7.58 -5.84
C ARG A 433 24.18 -6.85 -5.79
N LYS A 434 25.25 -7.60 -6.06
CA LYS A 434 26.62 -7.10 -6.21
C LYS A 434 26.73 -5.98 -7.24
N GLU A 435 26.02 -6.10 -8.36
CA GLU A 435 26.04 -5.09 -9.41
C GLU A 435 25.54 -3.72 -8.93
N TRP A 436 24.65 -3.71 -7.92
CA TRP A 436 24.00 -2.51 -7.39
C TRP A 436 24.60 -2.00 -6.09
N ASP A 437 25.46 -2.78 -5.43
CA ASP A 437 26.17 -2.31 -4.24
C ASP A 437 27.05 -1.09 -4.58
N PRO A 438 26.72 0.09 -4.00
CA PRO A 438 27.49 1.31 -4.22
C PRO A 438 28.86 1.28 -3.56
N THR A 439 29.02 0.46 -2.51
CA THR A 439 30.27 0.34 -1.74
C THR A 439 31.26 -0.65 -2.37
N LYS A 440 30.80 -1.50 -3.31
CA LYS A 440 31.57 -2.59 -3.93
C LYS A 440 32.17 -3.57 -2.93
N THR A 441 31.54 -3.72 -1.77
CA THR A 441 31.91 -4.66 -0.71
C THR A 441 31.27 -6.03 -0.91
N LEU A 442 30.15 -6.13 -1.63
CA LEU A 442 29.50 -7.40 -1.94
C LEU A 442 30.36 -8.25 -2.89
N THR A 443 30.72 -9.44 -2.42
CA THR A 443 31.44 -10.43 -3.24
C THR A 443 30.49 -11.24 -4.13
N ASN A 444 29.26 -11.47 -3.67
CA ASN A 444 28.18 -12.23 -4.32
C ASN A 444 26.80 -11.60 -4.04
N ASN A 445 25.78 -12.03 -4.81
CA ASN A 445 24.38 -11.74 -4.48
C ASN A 445 23.92 -12.60 -3.29
N PHE A 446 23.01 -12.09 -2.48
CA PHE A 446 22.34 -12.85 -1.43
C PHE A 446 20.90 -12.37 -1.26
N ASP A 447 20.03 -13.22 -0.72
CA ASP A 447 18.68 -12.82 -0.35
C ASP A 447 18.60 -12.61 1.16
N TRP A 448 17.84 -11.61 1.58
CA TRP A 448 17.39 -11.45 2.94
C TRP A 448 15.89 -11.72 2.98
N SER A 449 15.49 -12.48 3.99
CA SER A 449 14.11 -12.86 4.25
C SER A 449 13.73 -12.52 5.68
N ARG A 450 12.55 -11.91 5.86
CA ARG A 450 11.93 -11.63 7.16
C ARG A 450 10.57 -12.33 7.24
N GLN A 451 10.47 -13.29 8.15
CA GLN A 451 9.23 -13.98 8.50
C GLN A 451 8.61 -13.29 9.72
N VAL A 452 7.34 -12.92 9.63
CA VAL A 452 6.56 -12.35 10.75
C VAL A 452 5.32 -13.21 10.95
N MET A 453 5.15 -13.74 12.16
CA MET A 453 3.97 -14.48 12.57
C MET A 453 3.27 -13.79 13.72
N LEU A 454 1.96 -13.58 13.59
CA LEU A 454 1.08 -13.13 14.67
C LEU A 454 0.32 -14.34 15.20
N LEU A 455 0.66 -14.79 16.41
CA LEU A 455 -0.10 -15.82 17.11
C LEU A 455 -1.28 -15.17 17.81
N LYS A 456 -2.48 -15.69 17.58
CA LYS A 456 -3.75 -15.08 17.99
C LYS A 456 -4.39 -15.88 19.10
N SER A 457 -4.78 -15.22 20.17
CA SER A 457 -5.69 -15.80 21.16
C SER A 457 -7.13 -15.68 20.65
N THR A 458 -8.00 -16.55 21.14
CA THR A 458 -9.46 -16.39 20.94
C THR A 458 -10.00 -15.19 21.71
N ARG A 459 -9.26 -14.69 22.70
CA ARG A 459 -9.64 -13.51 23.47
C ARG A 459 -8.84 -12.26 23.05
N PRO A 460 -9.46 -11.07 23.00
CA PRO A 460 -8.75 -9.82 22.77
C PRO A 460 -7.66 -9.53 23.81
N ASP A 461 -7.91 -9.87 25.08
CA ASP A 461 -6.99 -9.72 26.20
C ASP A 461 -6.06 -10.93 26.40
N GLY A 462 -6.06 -11.88 25.48
CA GLY A 462 -5.21 -13.06 25.53
C GLY A 462 -3.80 -12.80 25.02
N PRO A 463 -2.93 -13.84 25.03
CA PRO A 463 -1.61 -13.81 24.42
C PRO A 463 -1.70 -13.68 22.88
N ASN A 464 -1.83 -12.44 22.41
CA ASN A 464 -1.66 -12.05 21.01
C ASN A 464 -0.24 -11.49 20.83
N TYR A 465 0.66 -12.22 20.17
CA TYR A 465 2.09 -11.92 20.19
C TYR A 465 2.77 -12.20 18.85
N LEU A 466 3.93 -11.57 18.61
CA LEU A 466 4.69 -11.79 17.38
C LEU A 466 5.87 -12.72 17.58
N VAL A 467 6.14 -13.50 16.53
CA VAL A 467 7.39 -14.22 16.33
C VAL A 467 7.99 -13.74 15.02
N VAL A 468 9.24 -13.28 15.05
CA VAL A 468 9.95 -12.71 13.91
C VAL A 468 11.24 -13.47 13.68
N ARG A 469 11.49 -13.91 12.45
CA ARG A 469 12.74 -14.54 12.05
C ARG A 469 13.34 -13.83 10.84
N ASP A 470 14.60 -13.46 10.96
CA ASP A 470 15.40 -12.91 9.87
C ASP A 470 16.45 -13.93 9.43
N THR A 471 16.51 -14.21 8.14
CA THR A 471 17.42 -15.20 7.55
C THR A 471 18.04 -14.64 6.28
N THR A 472 19.30 -14.96 6.03
CA THR A 472 19.98 -14.69 4.75
C THR A 472 20.16 -15.99 3.98
N GLN A 473 19.83 -16.00 2.68
CA GLN A 473 20.11 -17.11 1.76
C GLN A 473 21.29 -16.76 0.86
N GLY A 474 22.20 -17.72 0.68
CA GLY A 474 23.54 -17.45 0.15
C GLY A 474 24.47 -16.87 1.23
N ALA A 475 25.77 -16.89 0.97
CA ALA A 475 26.77 -16.31 1.88
C ALA A 475 26.63 -14.79 1.88
N SER A 476 26.11 -14.24 2.98
CA SER A 476 26.03 -12.80 3.22
C SER A 476 27.31 -12.36 3.93
N PRO A 477 28.23 -11.66 3.23
CA PRO A 477 29.55 -11.35 3.78
C PRO A 477 29.53 -10.23 4.82
N MET A 478 28.36 -9.66 5.12
CA MET A 478 28.22 -8.43 5.89
C MET A 478 27.80 -8.70 7.33
N LYS A 479 28.36 -7.92 8.25
CA LYS A 479 27.78 -7.73 9.58
C LYS A 479 26.37 -7.17 9.44
N ARG A 480 25.54 -7.38 10.45
CA ARG A 480 24.14 -6.95 10.42
C ARG A 480 23.73 -6.35 11.76
N TRP A 481 22.75 -5.46 11.68
CA TRP A 481 22.30 -4.65 12.80
C TRP A 481 20.79 -4.65 12.81
N TRP A 482 20.20 -5.30 13.81
CA TRP A 482 18.75 -5.31 14.00
C TRP A 482 18.33 -4.09 14.79
N TYR A 483 17.35 -3.33 14.31
CA TYR A 483 16.82 -2.14 14.97
C TYR A 483 15.31 -2.25 15.18
N GLN A 484 14.83 -1.75 16.33
CA GLN A 484 13.41 -1.64 16.62
C GLN A 484 13.12 -0.39 17.45
N TRP A 485 12.13 0.39 17.02
CA TRP A 485 11.62 1.55 17.74
C TRP A 485 10.54 1.17 18.76
N PHE A 486 10.52 1.85 19.89
CA PHE A 486 9.45 1.80 20.89
C PHE A 486 9.01 3.20 21.30
N ILE A 487 7.72 3.38 21.56
CA ILE A 487 7.16 4.62 22.13
C ILE A 487 7.31 4.59 23.64
N THR A 488 8.53 4.73 24.11
CA THR A 488 8.85 4.88 25.53
C THR A 488 10.22 5.54 25.68
N LYS A 489 10.57 5.90 26.91
CA LYS A 489 11.92 6.38 27.26
C LYS A 489 12.90 5.22 27.23
N ASP A 490 14.14 5.51 26.89
CA ASP A 490 15.26 4.57 26.99
C ASP A 490 15.43 4.01 28.40
N THR A 491 15.24 4.85 29.43
CA THR A 491 15.28 4.46 30.84
C THR A 491 14.18 3.46 31.24
N ASN A 492 13.13 3.31 30.44
CA ASN A 492 12.06 2.34 30.65
C ASN A 492 12.32 0.99 29.97
N ILE A 493 13.46 0.84 29.28
CA ILE A 493 13.89 -0.40 28.64
C ILE A 493 14.93 -1.05 29.53
N THR A 494 14.57 -2.18 30.14
CA THR A 494 15.41 -2.88 31.12
C THR A 494 15.78 -4.28 30.61
N PRO A 495 17.01 -4.75 30.87
CA PRO A 495 17.39 -6.12 30.53
C PRO A 495 16.54 -7.16 31.27
N ILE A 496 16.24 -8.26 30.60
CA ILE A 496 15.63 -9.46 31.16
C ILE A 496 16.37 -10.70 30.59
N PRO A 497 16.25 -11.90 31.18
CA PRO A 497 16.97 -13.08 30.67
C PRO A 497 16.76 -13.34 29.17
N GLY A 498 17.81 -13.25 28.34
CA GLY A 498 17.67 -13.42 26.89
C GLY A 498 16.94 -12.28 26.16
N GLY A 499 16.86 -11.07 26.73
CA GLY A 499 16.33 -9.92 26.00
C GLY A 499 16.06 -8.65 26.82
N VAL A 500 15.03 -7.91 26.47
CA VAL A 500 14.64 -6.65 27.14
C VAL A 500 13.14 -6.55 27.41
N ARG A 501 12.79 -5.78 28.44
CA ARG A 501 11.42 -5.36 28.73
C ARG A 501 11.29 -3.86 28.55
N ALA A 502 10.37 -3.44 27.70
CA ALA A 502 9.93 -2.04 27.61
C ALA A 502 8.67 -1.83 28.47
N THR A 503 8.61 -0.70 29.19
CA THR A 503 7.48 -0.30 30.04
C THR A 503 7.07 1.14 29.76
N GLY A 504 5.93 1.60 30.30
CA GLY A 504 5.46 2.98 30.11
C GLY A 504 5.18 3.32 28.64
N ILE A 505 4.86 2.29 27.84
CA ILE A 505 4.61 2.42 26.40
C ILE A 505 3.42 3.36 26.21
N GLU A 506 3.59 4.42 25.42
CA GLU A 506 2.55 5.43 25.21
C GLU A 506 1.98 5.99 26.54
N LYS A 507 2.81 6.07 27.59
CA LYS A 507 2.41 6.50 28.95
C LYS A 507 1.26 5.65 29.54
N SER A 508 1.15 4.39 29.11
CA SER A 508 0.19 3.40 29.60
C SER A 508 0.83 2.37 30.54
N ASP A 509 0.02 1.44 31.05
CA ASP A 509 0.47 0.28 31.84
C ASP A 509 0.83 -0.95 30.98
N VAL A 510 0.87 -0.79 29.65
CA VAL A 510 1.31 -1.82 28.71
C VAL A 510 2.82 -1.99 28.77
N LYS A 511 3.24 -3.25 28.72
CA LYS A 511 4.62 -3.73 28.76
C LYS A 511 4.87 -4.58 27.53
N LEU A 512 6.12 -4.64 27.08
CA LEU A 512 6.55 -5.51 26.00
C LEU A 512 7.82 -6.27 26.42
N ASP A 513 7.73 -7.60 26.43
CA ASP A 513 8.90 -8.46 26.48
C ASP A 513 9.39 -8.73 25.05
N VAL A 514 10.68 -8.48 24.80
CA VAL A 514 11.38 -8.87 23.57
C VAL A 514 12.42 -9.89 23.94
N ARG A 515 12.24 -11.15 23.52
CA ARG A 515 13.20 -12.24 23.75
C ARG A 515 13.93 -12.61 22.47
N PHE A 516 15.26 -12.71 22.54
CA PHE A 516 16.12 -13.19 21.48
C PHE A 516 16.46 -14.66 21.73
N LEU A 517 16.03 -15.52 20.80
CA LEU A 517 16.40 -16.92 20.74
C LEU A 517 17.66 -17.07 19.88
N GLU A 518 17.82 -16.16 18.92
CA GLU A 518 19.05 -15.94 18.16
C GLU A 518 19.31 -14.43 18.03
N PRO A 519 20.48 -13.93 18.44
CA PRO A 519 21.48 -14.62 19.27
C PRO A 519 20.96 -14.91 20.68
N ALA A 520 21.35 -16.05 21.27
CA ALA A 520 20.99 -16.39 22.65
C ALA A 520 21.56 -15.39 23.68
N GLU A 521 22.74 -14.83 23.39
CA GLU A 521 23.40 -13.78 24.19
C GLU A 521 23.38 -12.45 23.42
N ALA A 522 22.18 -11.89 23.23
CA ALA A 522 22.02 -10.63 22.51
C ALA A 522 22.73 -9.46 23.21
N LYS A 523 23.64 -8.81 22.48
CA LYS A 523 24.27 -7.55 22.89
C LYS A 523 23.34 -6.40 22.58
N VAL A 524 22.49 -6.06 23.53
CA VAL A 524 21.45 -5.05 23.33
C VAL A 524 21.99 -3.64 23.59
N GLY A 525 21.93 -2.79 22.57
CA GLY A 525 22.06 -1.34 22.70
C GLY A 525 20.69 -0.67 22.79
N VAL A 526 20.59 0.39 23.59
CA VAL A 526 19.38 1.21 23.71
C VAL A 526 19.77 2.68 23.53
N LYS A 527 19.02 3.41 22.70
CA LYS A 527 19.21 4.85 22.50
C LYS A 527 17.87 5.58 22.55
N GLY A 528 17.75 6.53 23.47
CA GLY A 528 16.63 7.47 23.53
C GLY A 528 16.76 8.58 22.49
N LEU A 529 15.63 9.12 22.05
CA LEU A 529 15.60 10.27 21.14
C LEU A 529 15.50 11.58 21.93
N THR A 530 16.36 12.54 21.61
CA THR A 530 16.37 13.86 22.25
C THR A 530 15.62 14.91 21.44
N ASN A 531 15.60 14.76 20.11
CA ASN A 531 14.88 15.63 19.20
C ASN A 531 13.91 14.80 18.34
N PRO A 532 12.65 14.63 18.79
CA PRO A 532 11.67 13.89 18.00
C PRO A 532 11.42 14.56 16.65
N PRO A 533 11.00 13.79 15.63
CA PRO A 533 10.61 14.36 14.35
C PRO A 533 9.49 15.37 14.57
N ARG A 534 9.49 16.42 13.75
CA ARG A 534 8.43 17.43 13.75
C ARG A 534 7.07 16.74 13.70
N GLY A 535 6.13 17.09 14.56
CA GLY A 535 4.83 16.40 14.69
C GLY A 535 4.70 15.51 15.93
N TYR A 536 5.83 15.01 16.46
CA TYR A 536 5.89 14.06 17.56
C TYR A 536 6.44 14.69 18.85
N GLU A 537 6.38 16.01 18.98
CA GLU A 537 6.77 16.72 20.18
C GLU A 537 5.96 16.24 21.40
N GLY A 538 6.65 15.91 22.51
CA GLY A 538 6.02 15.43 23.75
C GLY A 538 5.79 13.91 23.82
N TRP A 539 6.22 13.17 22.80
CA TRP A 539 6.28 11.71 22.79
C TRP A 539 7.69 11.21 23.11
N ASP A 540 7.76 10.12 23.86
CA ASP A 540 9.02 9.48 24.23
C ASP A 540 9.33 8.36 23.22
N PHE A 541 10.54 8.35 22.67
CA PHE A 541 11.01 7.31 21.76
C PHE A 541 12.34 6.74 22.19
N ALA A 542 12.47 5.42 22.04
CA ALA A 542 13.72 4.72 22.20
C ALA A 542 13.88 3.68 21.09
N GLN A 543 15.12 3.49 20.67
CA GLN A 543 15.51 2.48 19.70
C GLN A 543 16.38 1.43 20.37
N VAL A 544 16.03 0.16 20.15
CA VAL A 544 16.85 -0.98 20.48
C VAL A 544 17.67 -1.40 19.27
N SER A 545 18.94 -1.76 19.48
CA SER A 545 19.83 -2.29 18.45
C SER A 545 20.51 -3.58 18.90
N VAL A 546 20.63 -4.58 18.02
CA VAL A 546 21.39 -5.81 18.30
C VAL A 546 22.30 -6.13 17.11
N PRO A 547 23.63 -6.08 17.25
CA PRO A 547 24.57 -6.47 16.19
C PRO A 547 24.68 -7.99 16.08
N GLN A 548 25.02 -8.47 14.89
CA GLN A 548 25.32 -9.87 14.63
C GLN A 548 26.38 -10.01 13.53
N GLU A 549 27.18 -11.06 13.64
CA GLU A 549 28.21 -11.41 12.65
C GLU A 549 27.60 -11.90 11.31
N PRO A 550 28.42 -11.96 10.22
CA PRO A 550 27.99 -12.49 8.93
C PRO A 550 27.36 -13.89 9.02
N ASP A 551 26.51 -14.22 8.05
CA ASP A 551 25.77 -15.49 7.94
C ASP A 551 24.89 -15.94 9.14
N LYS A 552 24.64 -15.08 10.13
CA LYS A 552 23.80 -15.40 11.31
C LYS A 552 22.42 -14.73 11.29
N GLY A 553 21.36 -15.45 11.64
CA GLY A 553 20.00 -14.91 11.70
C GLY A 553 19.66 -14.15 12.99
N TYR A 554 18.40 -13.72 13.04
CA TYR A 554 17.71 -13.34 14.28
C TYR A 554 16.44 -14.16 14.43
N PHE A 555 16.10 -14.52 15.66
CA PHE A 555 14.84 -15.18 15.98
C PHE A 555 14.31 -14.59 17.28
N THR A 556 13.21 -13.83 17.18
CA THR A 556 12.77 -12.92 18.23
C THR A 556 11.28 -13.10 18.54
N VAL A 557 10.92 -13.05 19.81
CA VAL A 557 9.53 -13.06 20.29
C VAL A 557 9.18 -11.71 20.90
N PHE A 558 8.06 -11.13 20.48
CA PHE A 558 7.50 -9.89 20.99
C PHE A 558 6.19 -10.18 21.73
N TYR A 559 6.21 -10.12 23.05
CA TYR A 559 5.06 -10.46 23.89
C TYR A 559 4.55 -9.25 24.66
N PRO A 560 3.37 -8.71 24.30
CA PRO A 560 2.74 -7.62 25.04
C PRO A 560 1.97 -8.15 26.26
N SER A 561 2.01 -7.41 27.36
CA SER A 561 1.15 -7.61 28.53
C SER A 561 0.71 -6.29 29.15
N LYS A 562 -0.36 -6.29 29.94
CA LYS A 562 -0.96 -5.08 30.52
C LYS A 562 -1.09 -5.16 32.03
N GLY A 563 -0.78 -4.08 32.73
CA GLY A 563 -0.96 -3.98 34.17
C GLY A 563 -0.21 -5.07 34.94
N ALA A 564 -0.93 -5.87 35.72
CA ALA A 564 -0.39 -6.97 36.53
C ALA A 564 -0.35 -8.33 35.80
N GLU A 565 -0.71 -8.39 34.52
CA GLU A 565 -0.65 -9.62 33.74
C GLU A 565 0.76 -10.24 33.79
N PRO A 566 0.87 -11.58 33.88
CA PRO A 566 2.15 -12.25 33.77
C PRO A 566 2.75 -11.95 32.39
N GLY A 567 4.05 -11.66 32.38
CA GLY A 567 4.82 -11.54 31.14
C GLY A 567 4.97 -12.87 30.42
N LEU A 568 5.84 -12.90 29.42
CA LEU A 568 6.13 -14.14 28.69
C LEU A 568 6.70 -15.18 29.66
N GLY A 569 6.25 -16.44 29.54
CA GLY A 569 6.80 -17.56 30.29
C GLY A 569 8.18 -17.97 29.78
N THR A 570 8.41 -19.26 29.56
CA THR A 570 9.69 -19.76 29.05
C THR A 570 9.76 -19.69 27.53
N THR A 571 10.97 -19.46 27.00
CA THR A 571 11.29 -19.55 25.58
C THR A 571 12.54 -20.40 25.40
N GLU A 572 12.50 -21.37 24.49
CA GLU A 572 13.59 -22.31 24.25
C GLU A 572 13.80 -22.51 22.74
N LYS A 573 15.04 -22.49 22.27
CA LYS A 573 15.40 -22.90 20.91
C LYS A 573 15.60 -24.42 20.91
N LEU A 574 14.77 -25.14 20.17
CA LEU A 574 14.83 -26.60 20.09
C LEU A 574 15.71 -27.10 18.93
N ALA A 575 15.66 -26.40 17.81
CA ALA A 575 16.43 -26.69 16.61
C ALA A 575 16.56 -25.42 15.76
N GLU A 576 17.28 -25.51 14.64
CA GLU A 576 17.32 -24.42 13.67
C GLU A 576 15.90 -24.13 13.14
N GLY A 577 15.43 -22.90 13.35
CA GLY A 577 14.09 -22.50 12.96
C GLY A 577 12.95 -23.08 13.80
N VAL A 578 13.21 -23.71 14.95
CA VAL A 578 12.16 -24.25 15.84
C VAL A 578 12.34 -23.74 17.27
N VAL A 579 11.29 -23.12 17.81
CA VAL A 579 11.26 -22.60 19.19
C VAL A 579 10.03 -23.10 19.93
N LYS A 580 10.19 -23.30 21.24
CA LYS A 580 9.11 -23.59 22.18
C LYS A 580 8.85 -22.37 23.04
N ILE A 581 7.60 -21.95 23.11
CA ILE A 581 7.16 -20.74 23.79
C ILE A 581 6.04 -21.12 24.75
N THR A 582 6.20 -20.79 26.03
CA THR A 582 5.15 -20.99 27.03
C THR A 582 4.51 -19.65 27.35
N THR A 583 3.20 -19.56 27.13
CA THR A 583 2.37 -18.42 27.52
C THR A 583 1.42 -18.83 28.66
N PRO A 584 0.68 -17.90 29.28
CA PRO A 584 -0.36 -18.24 30.23
C PRO A 584 -1.50 -19.11 29.67
N GLU A 585 -1.68 -19.15 28.33
CA GLU A 585 -2.79 -19.87 27.68
C GLU A 585 -2.32 -21.19 27.03
N SER A 586 -1.08 -21.24 26.54
CA SER A 586 -0.61 -22.32 25.66
C SER A 586 0.88 -22.60 25.76
N VAL A 587 1.26 -23.81 25.33
CA VAL A 587 2.63 -24.15 24.94
C VAL A 587 2.67 -24.26 23.42
N ASP A 588 3.42 -23.36 22.79
CA ASP A 588 3.49 -23.22 21.33
C ASP A 588 4.86 -23.66 20.81
N TYR A 589 4.88 -24.64 19.92
CA TYR A 589 6.05 -25.02 19.12
C TYR A 589 5.96 -24.26 17.80
N VAL A 590 6.69 -23.16 17.67
CA VAL A 590 6.68 -22.29 16.48
C VAL A 590 7.86 -22.63 15.59
N PHE A 591 7.62 -22.73 14.28
CA PHE A 591 8.65 -23.05 13.32
C PHE A 591 8.63 -22.10 12.12
N CYS A 592 9.82 -21.75 11.65
CA CYS A 592 10.07 -20.85 10.52
C CYS A 592 11.17 -21.44 9.65
N ALA A 593 11.02 -21.45 8.34
CA ALA A 593 12.07 -21.72 7.36
C ALA A 593 11.74 -21.02 6.04
N VAL A 594 12.76 -20.88 5.18
CA VAL A 594 12.65 -20.19 3.89
C VAL A 594 13.00 -21.11 2.73
N GLU A 595 14.19 -21.72 2.74
CA GLU A 595 14.69 -22.50 1.59
C GLU A 595 14.17 -23.95 1.61
N ASN A 596 14.33 -24.62 2.73
CA ASN A 596 13.93 -26.01 2.94
C ASN A 596 12.93 -26.10 4.09
N PRO A 597 11.94 -27.01 4.05
CA PRO A 597 11.03 -27.18 5.17
C PRO A 597 11.79 -27.59 6.43
N VAL A 598 11.32 -27.13 7.59
CA VAL A 598 11.79 -27.64 8.87
C VAL A 598 11.40 -29.11 8.96
N VAL A 599 12.37 -29.98 9.24
CA VAL A 599 12.14 -31.37 9.62
C VAL A 599 12.56 -31.55 11.07
N PHE A 600 11.57 -31.68 11.97
CA PHE A 600 11.80 -31.75 13.42
C PHE A 600 10.88 -32.80 14.05
N LYS A 601 11.39 -33.52 15.05
CA LYS A 601 10.61 -34.49 15.82
C LYS A 601 11.10 -34.58 17.25
N ASP A 602 10.18 -34.52 18.21
CA ASP A 602 10.44 -34.85 19.61
C ASP A 602 9.39 -35.85 20.14
N ALA A 603 9.29 -36.00 21.46
CA ALA A 603 8.33 -36.91 22.10
C ALA A 603 6.85 -36.54 21.86
N LEU A 604 6.57 -35.28 21.52
CA LEU A 604 5.22 -34.75 21.38
C LEU A 604 4.89 -34.35 19.94
N VAL A 605 5.81 -33.72 19.23
CA VAL A 605 5.55 -33.06 17.94
C VAL A 605 6.39 -33.63 16.81
N GLU A 606 5.83 -33.61 15.60
CA GLU A 606 6.54 -33.87 14.34
C GLU A 606 6.19 -32.75 13.35
N ILE A 607 7.20 -32.17 12.73
CA ILE A 607 7.09 -31.03 11.82
C ILE A 607 7.83 -31.37 10.53
N ASN A 608 7.15 -31.19 9.39
CA ASN A 608 7.72 -31.16 8.05
C ASN A 608 7.03 -30.05 7.25
N ALA A 609 7.40 -28.80 7.50
CA ALA A 609 6.73 -27.63 6.93
C ALA A 609 7.60 -26.37 6.99
N TYR A 610 7.26 -25.34 6.23
CA TYR A 610 8.02 -24.09 6.13
C TYR A 610 7.72 -23.11 7.26
N ALA A 611 6.46 -22.91 7.63
CA ALA A 611 6.10 -21.97 8.69
C ALA A 611 4.78 -22.36 9.36
N GLY A 612 4.68 -22.17 10.68
CA GLY A 612 3.48 -22.49 11.43
C GLY A 612 3.74 -22.76 12.90
N ALA A 613 2.80 -23.45 13.55
CA ALA A 613 2.96 -23.88 14.94
C ALA A 613 2.17 -25.15 15.29
N VAL A 614 2.63 -25.84 16.34
CA VAL A 614 1.78 -26.72 17.16
C VAL A 614 1.45 -25.98 18.45
N ARG A 615 0.17 -25.66 18.65
CA ARG A 615 -0.30 -24.88 19.80
C ARG A 615 -1.06 -25.77 20.77
N ILE A 616 -0.51 -25.99 21.96
CA ILE A 616 -1.06 -26.92 22.96
C ILE A 616 -1.76 -26.10 24.04
N TYR A 617 -3.08 -26.17 24.07
CA TYR A 617 -3.95 -25.60 25.09
C TYR A 617 -4.33 -26.68 26.12
N PRO A 618 -4.92 -26.31 27.28
CA PRO A 618 -5.42 -27.28 28.25
C PRO A 618 -6.48 -28.23 27.70
N ASP A 619 -7.31 -27.76 26.77
CA ASP A 619 -8.49 -28.45 26.23
C ASP A 619 -8.32 -28.96 24.79
N ARG A 620 -7.36 -28.43 24.02
CA ARG A 620 -7.15 -28.77 22.60
C ARG A 620 -5.71 -28.56 22.12
N VAL A 621 -5.39 -29.11 20.97
CA VAL A 621 -4.13 -28.83 20.25
C VAL A 621 -4.45 -28.33 18.85
N LEU A 622 -3.80 -27.26 18.41
CA LEU A 622 -3.91 -26.77 17.03
C LEU A 622 -2.65 -27.16 16.26
N LEU A 623 -2.84 -27.84 15.12
CA LEU A 623 -1.78 -28.18 14.17
C LEU A 623 -1.89 -27.19 12.99
N VAL A 624 -0.90 -26.30 12.89
CA VAL A 624 -0.97 -25.14 11.99
C VAL A 624 0.17 -25.18 10.98
N ASN A 625 -0.15 -25.22 9.69
CA ASN A 625 0.77 -24.87 8.61
C ASN A 625 0.33 -23.50 8.06
N ALA A 626 1.10 -22.45 8.34
CA ALA A 626 0.77 -21.09 7.94
C ALA A 626 1.33 -20.74 6.55
N SER A 627 2.33 -21.48 6.06
CA SER A 627 2.86 -21.33 4.70
C SER A 627 1.81 -21.71 3.65
N GLY A 628 1.83 -21.06 2.49
CA GLY A 628 1.04 -21.45 1.32
C GLY A 628 1.50 -22.76 0.66
N GLN A 629 2.58 -23.37 1.16
CA GLN A 629 3.22 -24.55 0.61
C GLN A 629 2.73 -25.86 1.23
N GLN A 630 3.05 -26.97 0.56
CA GLN A 630 2.84 -28.32 1.08
C GLN A 630 3.61 -28.52 2.39
N GLY A 631 2.97 -29.15 3.37
CA GLY A 631 3.63 -29.50 4.62
C GLY A 631 2.78 -30.43 5.50
N SER A 632 3.37 -30.88 6.59
CA SER A 632 2.68 -31.63 7.62
C SER A 632 3.12 -31.26 9.03
N VAL A 633 2.18 -31.33 9.95
CA VAL A 633 2.38 -30.99 11.37
C VAL A 633 1.63 -32.04 12.20
N ALA A 634 2.24 -32.55 13.26
CA ALA A 634 1.64 -33.59 14.10
C ALA A 634 1.85 -33.37 15.60
N TYR A 635 0.92 -33.94 16.38
CA TYR A 635 0.98 -34.03 17.84
C TYR A 635 0.56 -35.42 18.29
N LYS A 636 1.42 -36.12 19.05
CA LYS A 636 1.17 -37.46 19.63
C LYS A 636 0.51 -38.44 18.64
N GLY A 637 1.00 -38.49 17.41
CA GLY A 637 0.52 -39.40 16.36
C GLY A 637 -0.69 -38.91 15.56
N VAL A 638 -1.34 -37.81 15.91
CA VAL A 638 -2.33 -37.13 15.05
C VAL A 638 -1.57 -36.18 14.12
N LYS A 639 -1.62 -36.42 12.81
CA LYS A 639 -0.91 -35.66 11.78
C LYS A 639 -1.90 -34.96 10.85
N ALA A 640 -1.74 -33.67 10.63
CA ALA A 640 -2.40 -32.94 9.56
C ALA A 640 -1.41 -32.71 8.41
N GLU A 641 -1.79 -33.04 7.18
CA GLU A 641 -0.92 -32.87 6.00
C GLU A 641 -1.66 -32.35 4.76
N GLY A 642 -1.02 -31.46 4.02
CA GLY A 642 -1.59 -30.89 2.80
C GLY A 642 -0.98 -29.55 2.41
N ILE A 643 -1.63 -28.85 1.48
CA ILE A 643 -1.19 -27.54 0.98
C ILE A 643 -1.77 -26.46 1.88
N GLY A 644 -0.90 -25.66 2.50
CA GLY A 644 -1.34 -24.60 3.39
C GLY A 644 -1.87 -23.35 2.66
N PRO A 645 -2.32 -22.33 3.42
CA PRO A 645 -2.41 -22.35 4.88
C PRO A 645 -3.54 -23.28 5.38
N PHE A 646 -3.33 -23.95 6.52
CA PHE A 646 -4.35 -24.78 7.18
C PHE A 646 -4.18 -24.83 8.69
N GLU A 647 -5.29 -25.12 9.38
CA GLU A 647 -5.35 -25.39 10.82
C GLU A 647 -6.23 -26.62 11.07
N HIS A 648 -5.76 -27.54 11.91
CA HIS A 648 -6.50 -28.70 12.35
C HIS A 648 -6.52 -28.79 13.87
N VAL A 649 -7.69 -29.09 14.45
CA VAL A 649 -7.87 -29.25 15.90
C VAL A 649 -7.75 -30.72 16.26
N ALA A 650 -6.79 -31.04 17.12
CA ALA A 650 -6.58 -32.36 17.71
C ALA A 650 -6.89 -32.36 19.22
N ALA A 651 -7.19 -33.52 19.78
CA ALA A 651 -7.34 -33.70 21.23
C ALA A 651 -5.97 -33.69 21.95
N VAL A 652 -5.93 -33.22 23.20
CA VAL A 652 -4.71 -33.20 24.03
C VAL A 652 -4.21 -34.62 24.39
N SER A 653 -5.14 -35.57 24.46
CA SER A 653 -4.87 -36.99 24.66
C SER A 653 -5.57 -37.79 23.56
N PRO A 654 -4.98 -37.87 22.35
CA PRO A 654 -5.60 -38.57 21.24
C PRO A 654 -5.65 -40.08 21.52
N ALA A 655 -6.79 -40.71 21.21
CA ALA A 655 -7.01 -42.13 21.48
C ALA A 655 -6.30 -43.04 20.47
N LYS A 656 -5.92 -42.52 19.29
CA LYS A 656 -5.28 -43.27 18.21
C LYS A 656 -4.39 -42.34 17.37
N THR A 657 -3.40 -42.94 16.73
CA THR A 657 -2.63 -42.32 15.63
C THR A 657 -3.55 -42.17 14.42
N GLU A 658 -3.52 -41.01 13.77
CA GLU A 658 -4.27 -40.78 12.53
C GLU A 658 -3.58 -39.73 11.66
N THR A 659 -3.79 -39.80 10.35
CA THR A 659 -3.35 -38.77 9.41
C THR A 659 -4.57 -38.20 8.71
N VAL A 660 -4.71 -36.88 8.77
CA VAL A 660 -5.84 -36.12 8.24
C VAL A 660 -5.34 -35.28 7.07
N ALA A 661 -5.96 -35.46 5.91
CA ALA A 661 -5.75 -34.57 4.77
C ALA A 661 -6.31 -33.18 5.12
N ALA A 662 -5.46 -32.16 5.05
CA ALA A 662 -5.76 -30.80 5.45
C ALA A 662 -5.47 -29.81 4.30
N GLY A 663 -5.93 -28.57 4.49
CA GLY A 663 -5.59 -27.46 3.61
C GLY A 663 -6.34 -27.41 2.30
N ARG A 664 -5.80 -26.60 1.39
CA ARG A 664 -6.51 -26.14 0.20
C ARG A 664 -6.34 -27.09 -0.97
N ARG A 665 -7.37 -27.16 -1.80
CA ARG A 665 -7.31 -27.80 -3.12
C ARG A 665 -6.87 -26.75 -4.14
N LEU A 666 -5.86 -27.07 -4.93
CA LEU A 666 -5.43 -26.22 -6.03
C LEU A 666 -6.40 -26.35 -7.21
N ALA A 667 -6.67 -25.24 -7.89
CA ALA A 667 -7.41 -25.26 -9.14
C ALA A 667 -6.66 -26.13 -10.17
N PRO A 668 -7.35 -27.00 -10.92
CA PRO A 668 -6.70 -27.86 -11.90
C PRO A 668 -6.13 -27.01 -13.04
N VAL A 669 -4.88 -27.30 -13.41
CA VAL A 669 -4.25 -26.76 -14.63
C VAL A 669 -4.10 -27.90 -15.62
N ALA A 670 -4.70 -27.72 -16.80
CA ALA A 670 -4.63 -28.72 -17.85
C ALA A 670 -3.21 -28.81 -18.42
N ARG A 671 -2.77 -30.03 -18.72
CA ARG A 671 -1.57 -30.26 -19.52
C ARG A 671 -1.78 -29.62 -20.90
N PRO A 672 -0.87 -28.76 -21.38
CA PRO A 672 -1.06 -28.11 -22.66
C PRO A 672 -0.93 -29.12 -23.82
N GLU A 673 -1.86 -29.07 -24.79
CA GLU A 673 -1.99 -30.03 -25.90
C GLU A 673 -1.65 -29.42 -27.27
N GLY A 674 -1.10 -30.24 -28.18
CA GLY A 674 -0.82 -29.97 -29.62
C GLY A 674 0.68 -30.03 -30.01
N GLU A 675 1.00 -29.76 -31.29
CA GLU A 675 2.34 -29.90 -31.87
C GLU A 675 3.40 -28.95 -31.28
N GLY A 676 4.58 -29.44 -30.89
CA GLY A 676 5.66 -28.61 -30.33
C GLY A 676 6.54 -29.36 -29.33
N MET A 677 7.51 -28.67 -28.74
CA MET A 677 8.38 -29.24 -27.70
C MET A 677 7.69 -29.10 -26.33
N LEU A 678 7.22 -30.20 -25.79
CA LEU A 678 6.61 -30.27 -24.45
C LEU A 678 7.62 -30.84 -23.44
N ILE A 679 7.78 -30.13 -22.33
CA ILE A 679 8.80 -30.40 -21.31
C ILE A 679 8.11 -30.45 -19.95
N THR A 680 8.33 -31.52 -19.19
CA THR A 680 7.87 -31.62 -17.80
C THR A 680 8.84 -30.91 -16.88
N VAL A 681 8.32 -30.18 -15.90
CA VAL A 681 9.09 -29.53 -14.83
C VAL A 681 8.74 -30.22 -13.51
N ASP A 682 9.75 -30.69 -12.78
CA ASP A 682 9.59 -31.49 -11.55
C ASP A 682 9.99 -30.76 -10.26
N GLY A 683 10.39 -29.48 -10.39
CA GLY A 683 10.74 -28.60 -9.29
C GLY A 683 12.20 -28.65 -8.85
N THR A 684 13.06 -29.49 -9.44
CA THR A 684 14.40 -29.78 -8.88
C THR A 684 15.58 -28.99 -9.46
N GLY A 685 15.38 -27.97 -10.29
CA GLY A 685 16.48 -27.31 -11.02
C GLY A 685 16.85 -28.15 -12.24
N GLY A 686 16.42 -27.70 -13.43
CA GLY A 686 16.29 -28.54 -14.63
C GLY A 686 17.47 -29.45 -15.02
N ALA A 687 17.14 -30.69 -15.41
CA ALA A 687 18.00 -31.65 -16.12
C ALA A 687 18.22 -31.33 -17.62
N ASN A 688 17.86 -30.12 -18.10
CA ASN A 688 17.94 -29.73 -19.53
C ASN A 688 18.35 -28.25 -19.68
N ALA A 689 19.33 -27.97 -20.55
CA ALA A 689 19.93 -26.64 -20.72
C ALA A 689 18.97 -25.53 -21.23
N VAL A 690 17.81 -25.88 -21.79
CA VAL A 690 16.87 -24.91 -22.40
C VAL A 690 15.73 -24.48 -21.47
N VAL A 691 15.39 -25.29 -20.46
CA VAL A 691 14.37 -24.99 -19.45
C VAL A 691 15.01 -24.95 -18.07
N THR A 692 14.87 -23.81 -17.40
CA THR A 692 15.23 -23.67 -15.99
C THR A 692 13.97 -23.75 -15.16
N GLY A 693 14.02 -24.43 -14.02
CA GLY A 693 12.84 -24.61 -13.17
C GLY A 693 13.25 -24.98 -11.76
N SER A 694 12.92 -24.16 -10.77
CA SER A 694 13.19 -24.44 -9.35
C SER A 694 11.93 -24.16 -8.55
N GLY A 695 11.52 -25.11 -7.70
CA GLY A 695 10.37 -24.98 -6.80
C GLY A 695 8.98 -25.10 -7.43
N LEU A 696 8.88 -25.09 -8.77
CA LEU A 696 7.62 -25.22 -9.52
C LEU A 696 7.54 -26.55 -10.26
N LYS A 697 6.33 -27.13 -10.34
CA LYS A 697 6.06 -28.34 -11.13
C LYS A 697 4.94 -28.10 -12.13
N GLY A 698 5.01 -28.78 -13.27
CA GLY A 698 4.03 -28.66 -14.35
C GLY A 698 4.67 -28.90 -15.72
N TRP A 699 4.28 -28.08 -16.71
CA TRP A 699 4.74 -28.24 -18.09
C TRP A 699 5.12 -26.92 -18.76
N VAL A 700 6.10 -27.00 -19.66
CA VAL A 700 6.45 -25.94 -20.61
C VAL A 700 6.25 -26.48 -22.03
N LEU A 701 5.43 -25.81 -22.82
CA LEU A 701 5.19 -26.14 -24.22
C LEU A 701 5.69 -24.99 -25.11
N ALA A 702 6.66 -25.26 -25.98
CA ALA A 702 7.20 -24.30 -26.92
C ALA A 702 6.79 -24.60 -28.38
N ARG A 703 6.26 -23.59 -29.08
CA ARG A 703 5.77 -23.62 -30.47
C ARG A 703 6.22 -22.38 -31.24
N GLY A 704 7.32 -22.49 -31.99
CA GLY A 704 7.90 -21.32 -32.67
C GLY A 704 8.21 -20.20 -31.66
N GLY A 705 7.58 -19.03 -31.81
CA GLY A 705 7.72 -17.90 -30.88
C GLY A 705 6.79 -17.94 -29.66
N LYS A 706 5.87 -18.89 -29.58
CA LYS A 706 4.89 -19.00 -28.48
C LYS A 706 5.32 -20.05 -27.45
N VAL A 707 5.33 -19.67 -26.18
CA VAL A 707 5.67 -20.54 -25.04
C VAL A 707 4.54 -20.51 -24.01
N THR A 708 4.07 -21.69 -23.60
CA THR A 708 3.06 -21.84 -22.56
C THR A 708 3.67 -22.51 -21.33
N TYR A 709 3.62 -21.82 -20.20
CA TYR A 709 4.00 -22.31 -18.87
C TYR A 709 2.72 -22.69 -18.13
N ALA A 710 2.51 -23.97 -17.87
CA ALA A 710 1.32 -24.50 -17.18
C ALA A 710 1.78 -25.15 -15.87
N MET A 711 1.82 -24.36 -14.79
CA MET A 711 2.35 -24.79 -13.49
C MET A 711 1.20 -25.23 -12.58
N THR A 712 1.33 -26.41 -11.99
CA THR A 712 0.28 -27.07 -11.20
C THR A 712 0.48 -26.92 -9.71
N GLU A 713 1.74 -26.91 -9.24
CA GLU A 713 2.06 -26.88 -7.81
C GLU A 713 3.42 -26.23 -7.53
N GLY A 714 3.61 -25.78 -6.30
CA GLY A 714 4.84 -25.18 -5.80
C GLY A 714 4.95 -23.66 -5.93
N THR A 715 6.08 -23.12 -5.47
CA THR A 715 6.46 -21.71 -5.54
C THR A 715 7.90 -21.62 -5.98
N GLY A 716 8.20 -20.78 -6.96
CA GLY A 716 9.56 -20.63 -7.46
C GLY A 716 9.61 -20.01 -8.83
N THR A 717 10.56 -20.44 -9.66
CA THR A 717 10.83 -19.87 -10.99
C THR A 717 10.81 -20.94 -12.06
N VAL A 718 10.20 -20.65 -13.21
CA VAL A 718 10.24 -21.47 -14.42
C VAL A 718 10.61 -20.60 -15.62
N GLY A 719 11.51 -21.08 -16.48
CA GLY A 719 12.03 -20.33 -17.62
C GLY A 719 12.23 -21.19 -18.85
N TYR A 720 12.21 -20.55 -20.02
CA TYR A 720 12.53 -21.14 -21.31
C TYR A 720 13.35 -20.12 -22.10
N LYS A 721 14.59 -20.49 -22.45
CA LYS A 721 15.57 -19.56 -23.04
C LYS A 721 15.72 -18.31 -22.15
N GLY A 722 15.52 -17.11 -22.70
CA GLY A 722 15.69 -15.83 -22.00
C GLY A 722 14.48 -15.32 -21.20
N PHE A 723 13.30 -15.95 -21.32
CA PHE A 723 12.10 -15.53 -20.59
C PHE A 723 11.80 -16.48 -19.42
N TYR A 724 11.43 -15.92 -18.27
CA TYR A 724 11.07 -16.67 -17.08
C TYR A 724 9.92 -16.04 -16.32
N ILE A 725 9.31 -16.83 -15.44
CA ILE A 725 8.25 -16.41 -14.54
C ILE A 725 8.58 -16.95 -13.15
N LYS A 726 8.62 -16.07 -12.16
CA LYS A 726 8.67 -16.40 -10.74
C LYS A 726 7.29 -16.15 -10.12
N GLY A 727 6.78 -17.09 -9.33
CA GLY A 727 5.45 -16.99 -8.70
C GLY A 727 5.01 -18.26 -7.98
N GLU A 728 3.76 -18.26 -7.51
CA GLU A 728 3.08 -19.38 -6.82
C GLU A 728 2.10 -20.07 -7.79
N ALA A 729 2.13 -21.40 -7.88
CA ALA A 729 1.17 -22.18 -8.65
C ALA A 729 -0.21 -22.31 -7.94
N PRO A 730 -1.28 -22.75 -8.61
CA PRO A 730 -1.41 -22.95 -10.05
C PRO A 730 -1.47 -21.66 -10.85
N PHE A 731 -0.86 -21.68 -12.05
CA PHE A 731 -1.03 -20.63 -13.05
C PHE A 731 -0.78 -21.16 -14.46
N VAL A 732 -1.31 -20.44 -15.44
CA VAL A 732 -0.94 -20.57 -16.85
C VAL A 732 -0.41 -19.24 -17.34
N CYS A 733 0.77 -19.24 -17.95
CA CYS A 733 1.29 -18.06 -18.64
C CYS A 733 1.62 -18.41 -20.08
N VAL A 734 1.16 -17.58 -20.99
CA VAL A 734 1.43 -17.68 -22.43
C VAL A 734 2.24 -16.47 -22.83
N HIS A 735 3.48 -16.70 -23.24
CA HIS A 735 4.35 -15.70 -23.83
C HIS A 735 4.36 -15.90 -25.35
N GLU A 736 3.96 -14.89 -26.11
CA GLU A 736 3.99 -14.88 -27.57
C GLU A 736 4.45 -13.49 -28.07
N PRO A 737 4.91 -13.35 -29.33
CA PRO A 737 5.43 -12.09 -29.80
C PRO A 737 4.47 -10.92 -29.58
N GLY A 738 4.91 -9.90 -28.85
CA GLY A 738 4.12 -8.71 -28.52
C GLY A 738 3.02 -8.95 -27.49
N LYS A 739 3.02 -10.06 -26.74
CA LYS A 739 1.97 -10.33 -25.75
C LYS A 739 2.36 -11.36 -24.68
N VAL A 740 2.00 -11.06 -23.43
CA VAL A 740 2.02 -12.04 -22.34
C VAL A 740 0.61 -12.14 -21.74
N THR A 741 0.08 -13.36 -21.63
CA THR A 741 -1.21 -13.63 -20.98
C THR A 741 -0.99 -14.52 -19.77
N LEU A 742 -1.36 -14.04 -18.59
CA LEU A 742 -1.23 -14.75 -17.33
C LEU A 742 -2.63 -15.04 -16.76
N THR A 743 -2.88 -16.29 -16.40
CA THR A 743 -4.12 -16.74 -15.77
C THR A 743 -3.78 -17.42 -14.45
N ALA A 744 -4.46 -17.03 -13.38
CA ALA A 744 -4.31 -17.65 -12.07
C ALA A 744 -5.69 -17.76 -11.39
N ASP A 745 -5.86 -18.77 -10.55
CA ASP A 745 -7.10 -19.04 -9.82
C ASP A 745 -6.81 -19.49 -8.38
N GLY A 746 -7.57 -19.02 -7.40
CA GLY A 746 -7.40 -19.32 -5.99
C GLY A 746 -7.00 -18.10 -5.19
N ARG A 747 -5.98 -18.20 -4.34
CA ARG A 747 -5.55 -17.09 -3.49
C ARG A 747 -4.73 -16.06 -4.27
N ARG A 748 -4.59 -14.85 -3.71
CA ARG A 748 -3.77 -13.74 -4.21
C ARG A 748 -2.33 -14.18 -4.43
N ARG A 749 -1.75 -13.76 -5.56
CA ARG A 749 -0.40 -14.13 -6.01
C ARG A 749 0.36 -12.92 -6.55
N ILE A 750 1.68 -12.99 -6.42
CA ILE A 750 2.60 -12.01 -6.99
C ILE A 750 3.51 -12.76 -7.99
N PHE A 751 3.56 -12.26 -9.21
CA PHE A 751 4.39 -12.79 -10.29
C PHE A 751 5.49 -11.80 -10.65
N GLN A 752 6.68 -12.31 -10.91
CA GLN A 752 7.82 -11.53 -11.41
C GLN A 752 8.31 -12.15 -12.72
N MET A 753 8.63 -11.32 -13.70
CA MET A 753 9.11 -11.77 -15.02
C MET A 753 9.94 -10.67 -15.69
N PRO A 754 10.82 -10.98 -16.65
CA PRO A 754 11.49 -9.96 -17.43
C PRO A 754 10.48 -9.23 -18.34
N ILE A 755 10.79 -8.00 -18.72
CA ILE A 755 10.07 -7.25 -19.76
C ILE A 755 10.52 -7.83 -21.10
N PRO A 756 9.63 -8.47 -21.88
CA PRO A 756 9.96 -8.94 -23.22
C PRO A 756 10.43 -7.79 -24.13
N GLU A 757 11.54 -7.97 -24.84
CA GLU A 757 12.13 -6.94 -25.73
C GLU A 757 11.22 -6.55 -26.90
N ASP A 758 10.30 -7.44 -27.27
CA ASP A 758 9.26 -7.26 -28.27
C ASP A 758 8.00 -6.55 -27.73
N LEU A 759 7.87 -6.41 -26.40
CA LEU A 759 6.90 -5.50 -25.79
C LEU A 759 7.41 -4.06 -25.72
N VAL A 760 8.72 -3.90 -25.49
CA VAL A 760 9.38 -2.60 -25.35
C VAL A 760 10.66 -2.60 -26.18
N PRO A 761 10.61 -2.11 -27.43
CA PRO A 761 11.79 -2.04 -28.29
C PRO A 761 12.93 -1.31 -27.58
N ALA A 762 14.15 -1.84 -27.66
CA ALA A 762 15.34 -1.21 -27.10
C ALA A 762 15.55 0.23 -27.60
N SER A 763 15.01 0.59 -28.77
CA SER A 763 15.02 1.94 -29.34
C SER A 763 14.14 2.96 -28.62
N LEU A 764 13.14 2.52 -27.84
CA LEU A 764 12.33 3.38 -26.97
C LEU A 764 13.02 3.67 -25.63
N LEU A 765 14.13 2.98 -25.35
CA LEU A 765 15.06 3.33 -24.28
C LEU A 765 16.18 4.16 -24.93
N PRO A 766 16.38 5.44 -24.57
CA PRO A 766 17.49 6.21 -25.10
C PRO A 766 18.78 5.43 -24.86
N PRO A 767 19.66 5.26 -25.87
CA PRO A 767 20.93 4.55 -25.70
C PRO A 767 21.59 5.07 -24.43
N LYS A 768 21.93 4.18 -23.50
CA LYS A 768 22.40 4.55 -22.15
C LYS A 768 23.59 5.50 -22.24
N GLU A 769 24.38 5.37 -23.31
CA GLU A 769 25.55 6.16 -23.66
C GLU A 769 25.19 7.59 -24.11
N SER A 770 24.04 7.76 -24.78
CA SER A 770 23.52 9.03 -25.33
C SER A 770 22.82 9.92 -24.29
N LEU A 771 22.51 9.37 -23.12
CA LEU A 771 21.87 10.12 -22.05
C LEU A 771 22.82 11.19 -21.47
N PRO A 772 22.31 12.35 -21.03
CA PRO A 772 23.07 13.27 -20.19
C PRO A 772 23.61 12.58 -18.93
N GLU A 773 24.81 12.94 -18.49
CA GLU A 773 25.50 12.22 -17.40
C GLU A 773 24.78 12.32 -16.04
N ASN A 774 24.04 13.40 -15.82
CA ASN A 774 23.13 13.54 -14.68
C ASN A 774 21.96 12.55 -14.74
N ILE A 775 21.43 12.26 -15.94
CA ILE A 775 20.41 11.21 -16.12
C ILE A 775 21.04 9.85 -15.89
N LYS A 776 22.24 9.55 -16.42
CA LYS A 776 22.93 8.27 -16.16
C LYS A 776 23.22 8.03 -14.67
N LYS A 777 23.58 9.07 -13.92
CA LYS A 777 23.72 9.00 -12.46
C LYS A 777 22.37 8.79 -11.75
N ALA A 778 21.30 9.45 -12.20
CA ALA A 778 19.95 9.20 -11.70
C ALA A 778 19.45 7.77 -12.03
N LEU A 779 19.88 7.19 -13.16
CA LEU A 779 19.61 5.80 -13.52
C LEU A 779 20.22 4.80 -12.53
N GLN A 780 21.40 5.10 -11.98
CA GLN A 780 22.04 4.26 -10.95
C GLN A 780 21.26 4.27 -9.63
N GLY A 781 20.50 5.34 -9.35
CA GLY A 781 19.63 5.46 -8.18
C GLY A 781 18.20 4.92 -8.38
N GLY A 782 17.91 4.23 -9.48
CA GLY A 782 16.63 3.56 -9.70
C GLY A 782 15.48 4.43 -10.23
N TRP A 783 15.74 5.65 -10.72
CA TRP A 783 14.71 6.63 -11.09
C TRP A 783 14.08 6.45 -12.48
N THR A 784 14.14 5.27 -13.11
CA THR A 784 13.53 5.09 -14.43
C THR A 784 12.08 4.66 -14.38
N ASN A 785 11.23 5.67 -14.38
CA ASN A 785 9.86 5.52 -14.81
C ASN A 785 9.77 5.55 -16.34
N TRP A 786 9.85 4.36 -16.97
CA TRP A 786 9.28 4.11 -18.30
C TRP A 786 7.92 3.34 -18.28
N PRO A 787 6.96 3.66 -17.40
CA PRO A 787 5.71 2.92 -17.23
C PRO A 787 4.68 3.11 -18.36
N TRP A 788 5.07 3.75 -19.46
CA TRP A 788 4.26 3.87 -20.67
C TRP A 788 4.72 2.90 -21.75
N ALA A 789 5.51 1.88 -21.39
CA ALA A 789 6.04 0.94 -22.35
C ALA A 789 5.10 -0.26 -22.60
N VAL A 790 4.25 -0.62 -21.62
CA VAL A 790 3.25 -1.70 -21.80
C VAL A 790 1.87 -1.35 -21.21
N ASP A 791 0.83 -1.92 -21.79
CA ASP A 791 -0.55 -1.93 -21.29
C ASP A 791 -0.76 -3.19 -20.47
N LEU A 792 -1.04 -3.04 -19.17
CA LEU A 792 -1.51 -4.14 -18.33
C LEU A 792 -3.02 -4.04 -18.17
N LYS A 793 -3.71 -5.09 -18.62
CA LYS A 793 -5.14 -5.32 -18.40
C LYS A 793 -5.34 -6.47 -17.44
N VAL A 794 -6.11 -6.27 -16.38
CA VAL A 794 -6.61 -7.36 -15.53
C VAL A 794 -8.12 -7.42 -15.68
N ASP A 795 -8.63 -8.58 -16.12
CA ASP A 795 -10.05 -8.82 -16.38
C ASP A 795 -10.69 -7.76 -17.29
N GLY A 796 -9.92 -7.30 -18.28
CA GLY A 796 -10.33 -6.29 -19.25
C GLY A 796 -10.15 -4.84 -18.80
N VAL A 797 -9.84 -4.58 -17.53
CA VAL A 797 -9.56 -3.23 -17.00
C VAL A 797 -8.10 -2.87 -17.26
N GLY A 798 -7.85 -1.93 -18.17
CA GLY A 798 -6.52 -1.56 -18.66
C GLY A 798 -5.83 -0.39 -17.95
N GLY A 799 -4.58 -0.14 -18.35
CA GLY A 799 -3.74 0.93 -17.82
C GLY A 799 -3.26 0.74 -16.39
N MET A 800 -3.36 -0.49 -15.85
CA MET A 800 -2.94 -0.80 -14.48
C MET A 800 -1.43 -0.69 -14.31
N GLN A 801 -1.00 -0.26 -13.12
CA GLN A 801 0.41 -0.23 -12.79
C GLN A 801 0.91 -1.64 -12.44
N ALA A 802 1.84 -2.17 -13.24
CA ALA A 802 2.78 -3.18 -12.76
C ALA A 802 3.95 -2.49 -12.03
N GLY A 803 4.67 -3.22 -11.18
CA GLY A 803 6.00 -2.80 -10.74
C GLY A 803 6.97 -2.88 -11.92
N TRP A 804 7.83 -1.88 -12.13
CA TRP A 804 8.85 -1.89 -13.18
C TRP A 804 10.20 -1.51 -12.60
N TYR A 805 11.23 -2.32 -12.87
CA TYR A 805 12.60 -1.95 -12.52
C TYR A 805 13.61 -2.77 -13.31
N ASN A 806 14.58 -2.11 -13.95
CA ASN A 806 15.74 -2.73 -14.63
C ASN A 806 15.41 -3.96 -15.49
N GLY A 807 14.44 -3.84 -16.40
CA GLY A 807 14.05 -4.93 -17.29
C GLY A 807 13.22 -6.04 -16.64
N LEU A 808 12.77 -5.86 -15.40
CA LEU A 808 11.85 -6.75 -14.70
C LEU A 808 10.49 -6.08 -14.45
N MET A 809 9.44 -6.88 -14.42
CA MET A 809 8.09 -6.47 -14.04
C MET A 809 7.48 -7.38 -12.97
N THR A 810 6.64 -6.78 -12.12
CA THR A 810 5.91 -7.48 -11.06
C THR A 810 4.41 -7.19 -11.13
N ILE A 811 3.60 -8.25 -11.07
CA ILE A 811 2.14 -8.19 -11.20
C ILE A 811 1.50 -8.94 -10.03
N GLY A 812 0.56 -8.27 -9.35
CA GLY A 812 -0.31 -8.91 -8.37
C GLY A 812 -1.65 -9.27 -8.98
N LEU A 813 -2.15 -10.46 -8.70
CA LEU A 813 -3.52 -10.90 -8.99
C LEU A 813 -4.21 -11.23 -7.67
N ASP A 814 -5.44 -10.76 -7.49
CA ASP A 814 -6.17 -10.93 -6.24
C ASP A 814 -6.69 -12.36 -6.02
N ASP A 815 -7.38 -12.60 -4.92
CA ASP A 815 -8.15 -13.82 -4.68
C ASP A 815 -9.24 -13.99 -5.75
N GLY A 816 -9.32 -15.18 -6.32
CA GLY A 816 -10.25 -15.56 -7.38
C GLY A 816 -9.53 -15.92 -8.67
N LYS A 817 -10.33 -16.04 -9.73
CA LYS A 817 -9.84 -16.31 -11.08
C LYS A 817 -9.63 -15.00 -11.81
N HIS A 818 -8.40 -14.76 -12.25
CA HIS A 818 -8.02 -13.54 -12.94
C HIS A 818 -7.23 -13.83 -14.22
N ILE A 819 -7.40 -12.96 -15.21
CA ILE A 819 -6.62 -12.95 -16.45
C ILE A 819 -5.93 -11.60 -16.58
N ALA A 820 -4.60 -11.60 -16.52
CA ALA A 820 -3.76 -10.48 -16.88
C ALA A 820 -3.28 -10.60 -18.32
N VAL A 821 -3.40 -9.51 -19.09
CA VAL A 821 -2.84 -9.38 -20.44
C VAL A 821 -1.88 -8.20 -20.45
N ILE A 822 -0.65 -8.45 -20.89
CA ILE A 822 0.41 -7.46 -21.03
C ILE A 822 0.72 -7.35 -22.53
N SER A 823 0.64 -6.14 -23.07
CA SER A 823 0.89 -5.85 -24.49
C SER A 823 1.65 -4.53 -24.65
N PRO A 824 2.26 -4.21 -25.80
CA PRO A 824 2.91 -2.93 -26.01
C PRO A 824 1.92 -1.82 -25.76
N TYR A 825 2.37 -0.74 -25.13
CA TYR A 825 1.51 0.41 -24.92
C TYR A 825 1.43 1.20 -26.22
N THR A 826 0.28 1.16 -26.89
CA THR A 826 0.14 1.75 -28.23
C THR A 826 0.02 3.27 -28.21
N ASN A 827 -0.20 3.89 -27.05
CA ASN A 827 -0.05 5.33 -26.76
C ASN A 827 -0.58 5.62 -25.34
N PRO A 828 0.16 6.33 -24.47
CA PRO A 828 -0.50 7.01 -23.36
C PRO A 828 -1.52 7.99 -23.91
N PRO A 829 -2.49 8.46 -23.12
CA PRO A 829 -3.13 9.74 -23.38
C PRO A 829 -2.10 10.88 -23.22
N VAL A 830 -0.98 10.79 -23.94
CA VAL A 830 -0.18 11.93 -24.37
C VAL A 830 -0.84 12.41 -25.63
N TRP A 831 -1.09 13.71 -25.69
CA TRP A 831 -1.98 14.25 -26.72
C TRP A 831 -1.44 13.94 -28.11
N LYS A 832 -2.36 13.62 -29.02
CA LYS A 832 -2.09 13.45 -30.45
C LYS A 832 -1.32 14.64 -31.06
N ASP A 833 -1.37 15.80 -30.39
CA ASP A 833 -0.78 17.05 -30.83
C ASP A 833 0.56 17.45 -30.19
N ASN A 834 1.08 16.70 -29.20
CA ASN A 834 2.38 17.03 -28.64
C ASN A 834 3.50 16.63 -29.64
N ALA A 835 4.43 17.56 -29.88
CA ALA A 835 5.59 17.40 -30.75
C ALA A 835 6.41 16.13 -30.42
N TYR A 836 6.54 15.74 -29.15
CA TYR A 836 7.26 14.53 -28.75
C TYR A 836 6.55 13.24 -29.19
N THR A 837 5.23 13.17 -29.08
CA THR A 837 4.42 12.03 -29.54
C THR A 837 4.47 11.86 -31.06
N ARG A 838 4.66 12.97 -31.79
CA ARG A 838 4.87 12.95 -33.26
C ARG A 838 6.27 12.49 -33.66
N LEU A 839 7.20 12.43 -32.70
CA LEU A 839 8.58 11.95 -32.88
C LEU A 839 8.77 10.50 -32.40
N LEU A 840 7.77 9.92 -31.75
CA LEU A 840 7.75 8.49 -31.43
C LEU A 840 7.41 7.71 -32.72
N PRO A 841 8.14 6.62 -33.05
CA PRO A 841 7.98 5.86 -34.29
C PRO A 841 6.57 5.30 -34.53
#